data_AF-A0A397GKZ0-F1
#
_entry.id   AF-A0A397GKZ0-F1
#
_cell.length_a   1.000
_cell.length_b   1.000
_cell.length_c   1.000
_cell.angle_alpha   90.00
_cell.angle_beta   90.00
_cell.angle_gamma   90.00
#
_symmetry.space_group_name_H-M   'P 1'
#
loop_
_entity.id
_entity.type
_entity.pdbx_description
1 polymer ?
#
loop_
_entity_poly.entity_id
_entity_poly.type
_entity_poly.pdbx_seq_one_letter_code
_entity_poly.pdbx_strand_id
1 'polypeptide(L)'
;MRYSNTPMVLEKQNVSSPPSPPVPARRNKARPIALALMGLAGSLWLMLPDRAHQPAAAAEKNAPPPAFSWDQITPSKSLEYHDCFDGFQCARLEVPMNYHREDGQGRQMAIAIARLPAKVPVTDSRYGGPVLINPGGPGGSGIGEALLSGRDMQMIVDAETDPALTTKTANSSDRYFDIIGFDPRGVNNTTPGFSCFPNSFSQKNWELQAEADGMLGSSDDSLMRSWQRALALGAACSEALQSTPNGTDEALGDHLNTPPVARDMLEIIERQGQWREKQGQAAQREHDRMFGYDHQQRIVTRTRWKRGQEKLLYWGRSYGTVLGSTFATMFPNRIERVLLDGVVDVDKYYTGEGPDSIVDADAIFDRFAFYCDTAGLDGCPFYTHRGPTAIKAAYLDLETALYKASIPVAPSATRGPEVVTWTDLKIVLRISMYQPLLVFPILAHYAKSLAEGDGSAMADFKQRFRSPSCPSDQCMQTEPWSPECQDAEANEFYAMSAIFCSDAPYLRDIDQQRFKELWASQKAQSFTMGDYWATIGLGCVQHKSRPKWQLTVTCSAQKMSKSFPGSVVLEQDSEGHTTLAAPSVCVSKAIRAYFQSGVLPDPGTLCSADLKPLLGESGCKRYTGSGFSANIAVPKTSLHWTKGQPKLYVDKNQHGAEVPRMFCGDCGTPFTSEPSGQDKVIIIKSGTLDDPHRDECGELAMEIWCDRKDKWVEQMKDENVTRLDRSMG
;
A
#
# COMPACT_ATOMS: atom_id res chain seq x y z
N MET A 1 4.57 -6.41 27.88
CA MET A 1 5.21 -7.17 26.78
C MET A 1 5.27 -6.22 25.59
N ARG A 2 6.46 -5.96 25.03
CA ARG A 2 6.63 -5.05 23.89
C ARG A 2 6.34 -5.86 22.63
N TYR A 3 5.39 -5.40 21.83
CA TYR A 3 4.96 -6.06 20.60
C TYR A 3 5.90 -5.64 19.47
N SER A 4 6.29 -6.61 18.64
CA SER A 4 7.17 -6.40 17.48
C SER A 4 6.39 -5.68 16.39
N ASN A 5 6.89 -4.50 16.06
CA ASN A 5 6.31 -3.50 15.19
C ASN A 5 6.93 -3.62 13.79
N THR A 6 6.21 -3.26 12.73
CA THR A 6 6.80 -3.23 11.38
C THR A 6 7.86 -2.11 11.34
N PRO A 7 9.17 -2.42 11.24
CA PRO A 7 10.20 -1.39 11.26
C PRO A 7 10.43 -0.86 9.84
N MET A 8 10.58 0.45 9.73
CA MET A 8 10.79 1.19 8.49
C MET A 8 12.17 1.86 8.53
N VAL A 9 12.97 1.80 7.47
CA VAL A 9 14.32 2.40 7.43
C VAL A 9 14.38 3.59 6.46
N LEU A 10 14.89 4.75 6.92
CA LEU A 10 15.04 6.01 6.15
C LEU A 10 16.51 6.50 6.17
N GLU A 11 17.09 7.05 5.08
CA GLU A 11 18.53 7.47 4.99
C GLU A 11 18.81 8.83 4.27
N LYS A 12 19.67 9.73 4.79
CA LYS A 12 19.96 11.06 4.14
C LYS A 12 21.42 11.55 4.25
N GLN A 13 21.90 12.38 3.29
CA GLN A 13 23.12 13.22 3.39
C GLN A 13 22.82 14.73 3.65
N ASN A 14 23.66 15.42 4.45
CA ASN A 14 23.42 16.73 5.11
C ASN A 14 24.09 17.98 4.46
N VAL A 15 23.40 19.14 4.36
CA VAL A 15 23.94 20.55 4.41
C VAL A 15 22.86 21.57 4.86
N SER A 16 23.27 22.65 5.57
CA SER A 16 22.55 23.60 6.46
C SER A 16 22.07 24.97 5.87
N SER A 17 21.14 25.66 6.56
CA SER A 17 20.55 27.02 6.31
C SER A 17 20.56 27.89 7.59
N PRO A 18 20.50 29.26 7.59
CA PRO A 18 19.26 30.10 7.72
C PRO A 18 19.44 31.61 7.25
N PRO A 19 18.71 32.71 7.68
CA PRO A 19 17.28 33.00 8.01
C PRO A 19 16.65 34.26 7.27
N SER A 20 15.34 34.52 7.52
CA SER A 20 14.35 35.55 7.05
C SER A 20 14.49 36.98 7.68
N PRO A 21 13.57 38.01 7.62
CA PRO A 21 12.19 38.22 7.05
C PRO A 21 11.98 39.70 6.48
N PRO A 22 10.86 40.50 6.59
CA PRO A 22 9.37 40.34 6.62
C PRO A 22 8.48 41.29 5.71
N VAL A 23 7.22 40.87 5.37
CA VAL A 23 5.87 41.59 5.45
C VAL A 23 5.58 42.83 4.51
N PRO A 24 4.33 43.36 4.22
CA PRO A 24 2.90 42.95 4.37
C PRO A 24 1.92 43.14 3.14
N ALA A 25 0.73 42.50 3.26
CA ALA A 25 -0.67 42.96 3.07
C ALA A 25 -1.29 43.51 1.74
N ARG A 26 -2.45 42.91 1.38
CA ARG A 26 -3.85 43.46 1.33
C ARG A 26 -4.71 42.65 0.32
N ARG A 27 -5.75 41.93 0.76
CA ARG A 27 -7.19 42.31 0.95
C ARG A 27 -7.99 42.54 -0.34
N ASN A 28 -8.90 41.62 -0.68
CA ASN A 28 -10.39 41.77 -0.64
C ASN A 28 -11.07 40.64 -1.47
N LYS A 29 -11.97 39.84 -0.85
CA LYS A 29 -13.46 39.88 -0.94
C LYS A 29 -13.99 39.63 -2.37
N ALA A 30 -15.01 38.83 -2.67
CA ALA A 30 -15.97 37.94 -2.01
C ALA A 30 -16.70 37.27 -3.23
N ARG A 31 -16.86 35.93 -3.32
CA ARG A 31 -18.03 35.12 -2.89
C ARG A 31 -19.35 35.43 -3.69
N PRO A 32 -20.33 34.50 -3.77
CA PRO A 32 -20.37 33.16 -4.40
C PRO A 32 -21.79 32.91 -5.03
N ILE A 33 -22.25 31.64 -5.06
CA ILE A 33 -23.65 31.11 -5.16
C ILE A 33 -24.02 30.59 -6.56
N ALA A 34 -24.64 29.42 -6.77
CA ALA A 34 -24.85 28.18 -6.02
C ALA A 34 -25.67 27.25 -6.94
N LEU A 35 -25.36 25.94 -6.90
CA LEU A 35 -26.27 24.77 -6.75
C LEU A 35 -27.64 24.85 -7.44
N ALA A 36 -27.94 23.99 -8.43
CA ALA A 36 -28.23 22.55 -8.34
C ALA A 36 -29.72 22.34 -8.60
N LEU A 37 -30.07 21.20 -9.23
CA LEU A 37 -31.20 20.34 -8.84
C LEU A 37 -31.30 19.17 -9.83
N MET A 38 -31.01 17.98 -9.33
CA MET A 38 -31.42 16.69 -9.90
C MET A 38 -32.85 16.39 -9.48
N GLY A 39 -33.56 15.59 -10.29
CA GLY A 39 -34.56 14.66 -9.76
C GLY A 39 -35.64 14.17 -10.72
N LEU A 40 -35.83 12.84 -10.70
CA LEU A 40 -36.99 12.01 -11.12
C LEU A 40 -36.92 11.40 -12.52
N ALA A 41 -36.52 10.12 -12.64
CA ALA A 41 -37.34 8.88 -12.47
C ALA A 41 -38.31 8.68 -13.65
N GLY A 42 -38.34 7.59 -14.41
CA GLY A 42 -38.01 6.20 -14.07
C GLY A 42 -39.31 5.38 -14.06
N SER A 43 -39.83 4.97 -15.23
CA SER A 43 -40.82 3.89 -15.41
C SER A 43 -41.36 3.83 -16.84
N LEU A 44 -40.87 2.91 -17.68
CA LEU A 44 -41.62 2.18 -18.73
C LEU A 44 -40.63 1.32 -19.55
N TRP A 45 -40.26 0.14 -19.07
CA TRP A 45 -39.49 -0.84 -19.85
C TRP A 45 -40.00 -2.22 -19.50
N LEU A 46 -41.04 -2.65 -20.23
CA LEU A 46 -41.50 -4.03 -20.36
C LEU A 46 -42.60 -3.98 -21.43
N MET A 47 -42.33 -4.53 -22.62
CA MET A 47 -43.24 -5.07 -23.64
C MET A 47 -42.70 -4.79 -25.08
N LEU A 48 -42.29 -5.89 -25.74
CA LEU A 48 -42.23 -6.17 -27.19
C LEU A 48 -40.85 -6.17 -27.92
N PRO A 49 -40.71 -7.02 -28.97
CA PRO A 49 -39.51 -7.81 -29.27
C PRO A 49 -38.75 -7.40 -30.55
N ASP A 50 -37.64 -8.10 -30.78
CA ASP A 50 -36.68 -8.02 -31.89
C ASP A 50 -37.20 -7.52 -33.25
N ARG A 51 -36.54 -6.46 -33.75
CA ARG A 51 -36.40 -6.19 -35.18
C ARG A 51 -34.94 -5.94 -35.53
N ALA A 52 -34.43 -6.80 -36.39
CA ALA A 52 -33.10 -6.74 -36.97
C ALA A 52 -32.92 -5.55 -37.95
N HIS A 53 -31.74 -4.95 -37.85
CA HIS A 53 -30.90 -4.35 -38.91
C HIS A 53 -31.39 -3.09 -39.67
N GLN A 54 -30.72 -1.96 -39.41
CA GLN A 54 -29.88 -1.21 -40.38
C GLN A 54 -29.06 -0.08 -39.68
N PRO A 55 -27.94 0.38 -40.27
CA PRO A 55 -26.76 0.85 -39.54
C PRO A 55 -26.86 2.31 -39.09
N ALA A 56 -26.64 2.56 -37.80
CA ALA A 56 -26.53 3.91 -37.26
C ALA A 56 -25.10 4.44 -37.46
N ALA A 57 -24.81 4.93 -38.66
CA ALA A 57 -23.76 5.92 -38.90
C ALA A 57 -24.17 7.25 -38.21
N ALA A 58 -24.16 7.27 -36.88
CA ALA A 58 -24.37 8.45 -36.03
C ALA A 58 -23.96 8.24 -34.55
N ALA A 59 -23.48 7.07 -34.14
CA ALA A 59 -23.19 6.73 -32.74
C ALA A 59 -21.70 6.85 -32.33
N GLU A 60 -20.87 7.57 -33.09
CA GLU A 60 -19.41 7.63 -32.84
C GLU A 60 -18.94 8.79 -31.94
N LYS A 61 -19.85 9.58 -31.34
CA LYS A 61 -19.43 10.76 -30.54
C LYS A 61 -19.35 10.57 -29.03
N ASN A 62 -19.67 9.39 -28.49
CA ASN A 62 -19.57 9.11 -27.05
C ASN A 62 -19.14 7.65 -26.76
N ALA A 63 -18.28 7.05 -27.59
CA ALA A 63 -17.56 5.87 -27.15
C ALA A 63 -16.59 6.31 -26.03
N PRO A 64 -16.53 5.62 -24.87
CA PRO A 64 -15.39 5.79 -23.98
C PRO A 64 -14.12 5.60 -24.80
N PRO A 65 -13.04 6.37 -24.53
CA PRO A 65 -11.77 6.12 -25.21
C PRO A 65 -11.44 4.63 -25.13
N PRO A 66 -10.93 4.03 -26.21
CA PRO A 66 -10.59 2.60 -26.21
C PRO A 66 -9.73 2.30 -25.00
N ALA A 67 -10.02 1.18 -24.32
CA ALA A 67 -9.21 0.70 -23.21
C ALA A 67 -7.73 0.68 -23.65
N PHE A 68 -6.87 1.29 -22.84
CA PHE A 68 -5.43 1.34 -23.10
C PHE A 68 -4.88 -0.09 -23.29
N SER A 69 -3.97 -0.26 -24.26
CA SER A 69 -3.26 -1.53 -24.49
C SER A 69 -1.75 -1.28 -24.63
N TRP A 70 -0.95 -2.12 -23.97
CA TRP A 70 0.51 -2.04 -23.97
C TRP A 70 1.15 -2.24 -25.35
N ASP A 71 0.45 -2.91 -26.27
CA ASP A 71 0.92 -3.12 -27.64
C ASP A 71 0.92 -1.84 -28.47
N GLN A 72 0.19 -0.81 -28.02
CA GLN A 72 0.17 0.50 -28.67
C GLN A 72 1.44 1.32 -28.36
N ILE A 73 2.21 0.93 -27.34
CA ILE A 73 3.48 1.57 -27.01
C ILE A 73 4.61 0.76 -27.62
N THR A 74 5.35 1.38 -28.54
CA THR A 74 6.58 0.79 -29.09
C THR A 74 7.71 0.92 -28.06
N PRO A 75 8.41 -0.17 -27.71
CA PRO A 75 9.60 -0.11 -26.85
C PRO A 75 10.66 0.86 -27.39
N SER A 76 11.33 1.58 -26.49
CA SER A 76 12.39 2.54 -26.85
C SER A 76 13.53 2.53 -25.84
N LYS A 77 14.75 2.85 -26.31
CA LYS A 77 15.94 3.08 -25.46
C LYS A 77 15.86 4.37 -24.64
N SER A 78 14.89 5.23 -24.91
CA SER A 78 14.54 6.41 -24.12
C SER A 78 13.13 6.28 -23.55
N LEU A 79 12.85 6.96 -22.44
CA LEU A 79 11.48 7.07 -21.94
C LEU A 79 10.68 8.00 -22.85
N GLU A 80 9.71 7.42 -23.56
CA GLU A 80 8.69 8.14 -24.31
C GLU A 80 7.34 7.85 -23.63
N TYR A 81 6.81 8.84 -22.91
CA TYR A 81 5.58 8.70 -22.15
C TYR A 81 4.35 8.96 -23.02
N HIS A 82 3.37 8.09 -22.91
CA HIS A 82 2.07 8.18 -23.56
C HIS A 82 0.97 8.24 -22.49
N ASP A 83 -0.08 9.03 -22.71
CA ASP A 83 -1.21 9.05 -21.79
C ASP A 83 -1.87 7.66 -21.74
N CYS A 84 -2.11 7.18 -20.52
CA CYS A 84 -2.72 5.87 -20.26
C CYS A 84 -3.53 5.94 -18.96
N PHE A 85 -4.55 5.08 -18.84
CA PHE A 85 -5.43 5.04 -17.67
C PHE A 85 -5.94 6.44 -17.24
N ASP A 86 -6.48 6.57 -16.02
CA ASP A 86 -6.95 7.86 -15.50
C ASP A 86 -5.79 8.69 -14.93
N GLY A 87 -5.24 9.60 -15.74
CA GLY A 87 -4.23 10.58 -15.32
C GLY A 87 -2.80 10.03 -15.20
N PHE A 88 -2.54 8.82 -15.70
CA PHE A 88 -1.20 8.22 -15.74
C PHE A 88 -0.56 8.41 -17.10
N GLN A 89 0.75 8.16 -17.14
CA GLN A 89 1.51 8.08 -18.37
C GLN A 89 2.37 6.82 -18.38
N CYS A 90 2.33 6.09 -19.48
CA CYS A 90 2.96 4.78 -19.62
C CYS A 90 4.11 4.84 -20.64
N ALA A 91 5.11 3.99 -20.43
CA ALA A 91 6.25 3.84 -21.33
C ALA A 91 6.75 2.39 -21.32
N ARG A 92 7.46 2.00 -22.38
CA ARG A 92 8.18 0.72 -22.48
C ARG A 92 9.66 0.98 -22.73
N LEU A 93 10.48 0.74 -21.70
CA LEU A 93 11.91 1.03 -21.74
C LEU A 93 12.71 -0.20 -22.17
N GLU A 94 13.42 -0.10 -23.28
CA GLU A 94 14.36 -1.13 -23.73
C GLU A 94 15.62 -1.17 -22.86
N VAL A 95 15.88 -2.35 -22.29
CA VAL A 95 17.09 -2.67 -21.51
C VAL A 95 17.70 -3.99 -21.99
N PRO A 96 19.03 -4.18 -21.89
CA PRO A 96 19.66 -5.44 -22.27
C PRO A 96 19.19 -6.61 -21.39
N MET A 97 18.89 -7.76 -21.97
CA MET A 97 18.67 -9.02 -21.25
C MET A 97 19.88 -9.37 -20.37
N ASN A 98 21.09 -9.23 -20.91
CA ASN A 98 22.33 -9.43 -20.17
C ASN A 98 23.18 -8.15 -20.17
N TYR A 99 23.30 -7.51 -19.01
CA TYR A 99 24.11 -6.31 -18.85
C TYR A 99 25.62 -6.51 -18.99
N HIS A 100 26.12 -7.76 -18.98
CA HIS A 100 27.54 -8.07 -19.18
C HIS A 100 27.88 -8.45 -20.63
N ARG A 101 26.90 -8.45 -21.53
CA ARG A 101 27.15 -8.77 -22.94
C ARG A 101 27.49 -7.50 -23.71
N GLU A 102 28.66 -7.52 -24.36
CA GLU A 102 29.22 -6.34 -25.05
C GLU A 102 29.33 -6.50 -26.58
N ASP A 103 29.01 -7.69 -27.11
CA ASP A 103 29.15 -8.01 -28.55
C ASP A 103 28.08 -7.37 -29.46
N GLY A 104 27.13 -6.62 -28.87
CA GLY A 104 26.02 -5.98 -29.58
C GLY A 104 24.92 -6.92 -30.07
N GLN A 105 25.00 -8.22 -29.78
CA GLN A 105 24.03 -9.25 -30.20
C GLN A 105 23.08 -9.65 -29.05
N GLY A 106 23.17 -8.98 -27.90
CA GLY A 106 22.32 -9.27 -26.74
C GLY A 106 20.85 -8.96 -26.98
N ARG A 107 19.98 -9.83 -26.47
CA ARG A 107 18.53 -9.64 -26.49
C ARG A 107 18.16 -8.40 -25.69
N GLN A 108 17.04 -7.78 -26.04
CA GLN A 108 16.46 -6.68 -25.26
C GLN A 108 15.22 -7.16 -24.50
N MET A 109 14.92 -6.45 -23.42
CA MET A 109 13.67 -6.52 -22.67
C MET A 109 13.04 -5.14 -22.70
N ALA A 110 11.71 -5.09 -22.73
CA ALA A 110 10.95 -3.85 -22.65
C ALA A 110 10.26 -3.78 -21.29
N ILE A 111 10.87 -3.04 -20.36
CA ILE A 111 10.34 -2.80 -19.01
C ILE A 111 9.11 -1.91 -19.12
N ALA A 112 7.97 -2.41 -18.65
CA ALA A 112 6.73 -1.67 -18.59
C ALA A 112 6.74 -0.72 -17.38
N ILE A 113 6.38 0.54 -17.61
CA ILE A 113 6.44 1.62 -16.63
C ILE A 113 5.14 2.42 -16.67
N ALA A 114 4.57 2.68 -15.51
CA ALA A 114 3.48 3.62 -15.32
C ALA A 114 3.92 4.75 -14.38
N ARG A 115 3.64 5.98 -14.78
CA ARG A 115 3.95 7.18 -14.03
C ARG A 115 2.67 7.93 -13.70
N LEU A 116 2.45 8.20 -12.42
CA LEU A 116 1.58 9.28 -11.97
C LEU A 116 2.39 10.58 -11.97
N PRO A 117 2.10 11.54 -12.85
CA PRO A 117 2.86 12.80 -12.90
C PRO A 117 2.72 13.59 -11.60
N ALA A 118 3.78 14.33 -11.24
CA ALA A 118 3.76 15.30 -10.17
C ALA A 118 2.69 16.36 -10.42
N LYS A 119 2.15 16.93 -9.33
CA LYS A 119 1.17 18.03 -9.39
C LYS A 119 1.72 19.34 -9.96
N VAL A 120 3.01 19.39 -10.24
CA VAL A 120 3.69 20.49 -10.94
C VAL A 120 4.40 19.95 -12.17
N PRO A 121 4.55 20.75 -13.24
CA PRO A 121 5.34 20.34 -14.40
C PRO A 121 6.77 19.95 -13.99
N VAL A 122 7.38 19.01 -14.71
CA VAL A 122 8.79 18.61 -14.50
C VAL A 122 9.79 19.78 -14.62
N THR A 123 9.35 20.87 -15.26
CA THR A 123 10.12 22.10 -15.46
C THR A 123 9.94 23.11 -14.34
N ASP A 124 9.06 22.88 -13.35
CA ASP A 124 8.87 23.70 -12.16
C ASP A 124 10.04 23.52 -11.17
N SER A 125 10.44 24.57 -10.48
CA SER A 125 11.47 24.50 -9.43
C SER A 125 11.10 23.64 -8.23
N ARG A 126 9.81 23.38 -8.04
CA ARG A 126 9.25 22.54 -6.96
C ARG A 126 9.17 21.06 -7.36
N TYR A 127 9.53 20.69 -8.59
CA TYR A 127 9.58 19.27 -8.97
C TYR A 127 10.61 18.53 -8.11
N GLY A 128 10.14 17.56 -7.32
CA GLY A 128 10.92 16.80 -6.34
C GLY A 128 11.68 15.62 -6.95
N GLY A 129 11.31 15.19 -8.15
CA GLY A 129 11.89 14.03 -8.82
C GLY A 129 10.95 12.83 -8.88
N PRO A 130 11.42 11.73 -9.49
CA PRO A 130 10.68 10.48 -9.62
C PRO A 130 10.89 9.56 -8.42
N VAL A 131 9.83 9.27 -7.67
CA VAL A 131 9.85 8.22 -6.63
C VAL A 131 9.48 6.89 -7.29
N LEU A 132 10.45 5.99 -7.39
CA LEU A 132 10.23 4.63 -7.86
C LEU A 132 9.60 3.81 -6.73
N ILE A 133 8.56 3.05 -7.04
CA ILE A 133 7.85 2.18 -6.08
C ILE A 133 7.95 0.71 -6.49
N ASN A 134 7.91 -0.18 -5.51
CA ASN A 134 7.79 -1.61 -5.76
C ASN A 134 7.00 -2.28 -4.61
N PRO A 135 5.97 -3.08 -4.92
CA PRO A 135 5.08 -3.65 -3.89
C PRO A 135 5.69 -4.89 -3.21
N GLY A 136 6.73 -5.46 -3.82
CA GLY A 136 7.30 -6.72 -3.40
C GLY A 136 6.70 -7.94 -4.11
N GLY A 137 6.28 -8.93 -3.33
CA GLY A 137 6.01 -10.29 -3.81
C GLY A 137 7.16 -11.25 -3.44
N PRO A 138 8.20 -11.46 -4.29
CA PRO A 138 8.47 -10.90 -5.63
C PRO A 138 7.39 -11.24 -6.66
N GLY A 139 7.46 -10.66 -7.86
CA GLY A 139 6.47 -10.90 -8.92
C GLY A 139 5.24 -9.99 -8.88
N GLY A 140 5.10 -9.16 -7.84
CA GLY A 140 4.04 -8.14 -7.79
C GLY A 140 4.24 -7.03 -8.81
N SER A 141 3.15 -6.59 -9.43
CA SER A 141 3.17 -5.52 -10.44
C SER A 141 3.35 -4.14 -9.79
N GLY A 142 4.47 -3.48 -10.09
CA GLY A 142 4.68 -2.08 -9.68
C GLY A 142 3.73 -1.13 -10.40
N ILE A 143 3.30 -1.45 -11.62
CA ILE A 143 2.25 -0.72 -12.32
C ILE A 143 0.92 -0.84 -11.56
N GLY A 144 0.53 -2.06 -11.17
CA GLY A 144 -0.68 -2.31 -10.38
C GLY A 144 -0.67 -1.53 -9.07
N GLU A 145 0.47 -1.49 -8.37
CA GLU A 145 0.64 -0.67 -7.17
C GLU A 145 0.46 0.82 -7.45
N ALA A 146 1.05 1.34 -8.53
CA ALA A 146 0.91 2.76 -8.90
C ALA A 146 -0.55 3.13 -9.18
N LEU A 147 -1.28 2.26 -9.88
CA LEU A 147 -2.70 2.48 -10.20
C LEU A 147 -3.60 2.41 -8.96
N LEU A 148 -3.32 1.49 -8.04
CA LEU A 148 -4.14 1.27 -6.84
C LEU A 148 -3.83 2.25 -5.70
N SER A 149 -2.55 2.54 -5.45
CA SER A 149 -2.11 3.29 -4.26
C SER A 149 -1.20 4.47 -4.58
N GLY A 150 -0.85 4.71 -5.85
CA GLY A 150 0.08 5.78 -6.24
C GLY A 150 -0.38 7.18 -5.84
N ARG A 151 -1.70 7.46 -5.84
CA ARG A 151 -2.25 8.75 -5.38
C ARG A 151 -2.10 8.94 -3.88
N ASP A 152 -2.30 7.89 -3.09
CA ASP A 152 -2.12 7.93 -1.64
C ASP A 152 -0.64 8.12 -1.29
N MET A 153 0.25 7.41 -1.98
CA MET A 153 1.69 7.58 -1.84
C MET A 153 2.13 8.98 -2.25
N GLN A 154 1.62 9.53 -3.36
CA GLN A 154 1.87 10.90 -3.79
C GLN A 154 1.42 11.91 -2.73
N MET A 155 0.24 11.72 -2.12
CA MET A 155 -0.26 12.57 -1.04
C MET A 155 0.67 12.57 0.18
N ILE A 156 1.31 11.44 0.49
CA ILE A 156 2.25 11.32 1.60
C ILE A 156 3.55 12.07 1.29
N VAL A 157 4.15 11.85 0.12
CA VAL A 157 5.47 12.43 -0.21
C VAL A 157 5.40 13.89 -0.63
N ASP A 158 4.29 14.34 -1.23
CA ASP A 158 4.09 15.73 -1.65
C ASP A 158 4.00 16.70 -0.47
N ALA A 159 4.23 17.97 -0.77
CA ALA A 159 3.91 19.05 0.14
C ALA A 159 2.39 19.11 0.40
N GLU A 160 2.01 19.51 1.62
CA GLU A 160 0.59 19.65 2.02
C GLU A 160 -0.14 20.76 1.26
N THR A 161 0.62 21.74 0.75
CA THR A 161 0.11 22.88 0.00
C THR A 161 -0.30 22.45 -1.41
N ASP A 162 -1.50 22.86 -1.84
CA ASP A 162 -1.91 22.70 -3.24
C ASP A 162 -1.09 23.65 -4.13
N PRO A 163 -0.31 23.15 -5.09
CA PRO A 163 0.53 23.99 -5.94
C PRO A 163 -0.27 24.96 -6.80
N ALA A 164 -1.56 24.70 -7.07
CA ALA A 164 -2.45 25.56 -7.85
C ALA A 164 -2.99 26.76 -7.04
N LEU A 165 -3.09 26.62 -5.71
CA LEU A 165 -3.58 27.68 -4.82
C LEU A 165 -2.48 28.65 -4.40
N THR A 166 -1.21 28.28 -4.58
CA THR A 166 -0.06 29.12 -4.23
C THR A 166 0.41 29.96 -5.43
N THR A 167 -0.22 31.11 -5.66
CA THR A 167 0.28 32.14 -6.62
C THR A 167 1.57 32.83 -6.15
N LYS A 168 2.07 32.51 -4.96
CA LYS A 168 3.31 33.03 -4.38
C LYS A 168 4.20 31.88 -3.92
N THR A 169 5.20 31.54 -4.72
CA THR A 169 6.61 31.84 -4.43
C THR A 169 7.49 30.92 -5.29
N ALA A 170 8.24 31.52 -6.22
CA ALA A 170 9.34 30.86 -6.92
C ALA A 170 10.48 30.37 -5.96
N ASN A 171 10.30 30.54 -4.64
CA ASN A 171 11.23 30.23 -3.56
C ASN A 171 10.65 29.29 -2.49
N SER A 172 9.54 28.58 -2.77
CA SER A 172 9.05 27.57 -1.82
C SER A 172 10.01 26.38 -1.73
N SER A 173 10.22 25.86 -0.52
CA SER A 173 10.91 24.59 -0.28
C SER A 173 10.04 23.37 -0.60
N ASP A 174 8.75 23.59 -0.92
CA ASP A 174 7.80 22.53 -1.27
C ASP A 174 8.31 21.71 -2.45
N ARG A 175 8.10 20.41 -2.37
CA ARG A 175 8.40 19.43 -3.42
C ARG A 175 7.17 18.62 -3.79
N TYR A 176 7.03 18.32 -5.07
CA TYR A 176 5.98 17.45 -5.60
C TYR A 176 6.60 16.39 -6.51
N PHE A 177 6.16 15.15 -6.38
CA PHE A 177 6.88 14.00 -6.93
C PHE A 177 6.08 13.27 -7.99
N ASP A 178 6.79 12.78 -9.01
CA ASP A 178 6.23 11.72 -9.85
C ASP A 178 6.24 10.43 -9.01
N ILE A 179 5.19 9.61 -9.12
CA ILE A 179 5.20 8.24 -8.61
C ILE A 179 5.34 7.30 -9.80
N ILE A 180 6.40 6.49 -9.82
CA ILE A 180 6.71 5.59 -10.94
C ILE A 180 6.68 4.14 -10.45
N GLY A 181 5.68 3.40 -10.92
CA GLY A 181 5.63 1.96 -10.82
C GLY A 181 6.21 1.30 -12.06
N PHE A 182 6.94 0.20 -11.90
CA PHE A 182 7.45 -0.60 -13.01
C PHE A 182 7.27 -2.08 -12.72
N ASP A 183 7.02 -2.86 -13.76
CA ASP A 183 6.98 -4.32 -13.64
C ASP A 183 8.39 -4.87 -13.88
N PRO A 184 8.98 -5.62 -12.92
CA PRO A 184 10.31 -6.22 -13.12
C PRO A 184 10.38 -7.19 -14.30
N ARG A 185 11.59 -7.62 -14.63
CA ARG A 185 11.85 -8.62 -15.68
C ARG A 185 11.00 -9.88 -15.49
N GLY A 186 10.25 -10.27 -16.51
CA GLY A 186 9.37 -11.45 -16.48
C GLY A 186 8.10 -11.27 -15.66
N VAL A 187 7.84 -10.08 -15.12
CA VAL A 187 6.64 -9.76 -14.35
C VAL A 187 5.64 -9.04 -15.24
N ASN A 188 4.42 -9.54 -15.24
CA ASN A 188 3.23 -8.89 -15.77
C ASN A 188 3.43 -8.24 -17.15
N ASN A 189 3.42 -6.90 -17.25
CA ASN A 189 3.44 -6.21 -18.54
C ASN A 189 4.82 -6.11 -19.18
N THR A 190 5.89 -6.47 -18.47
CA THR A 190 7.26 -6.42 -18.99
C THR A 190 7.52 -7.60 -19.93
N THR A 191 8.00 -7.28 -21.14
CA THR A 191 8.24 -8.29 -22.18
C THR A 191 9.73 -8.54 -22.45
N PRO A 192 10.18 -9.76 -22.74
CA PRO A 192 9.36 -10.98 -22.76
C PRO A 192 8.89 -11.35 -21.35
N GLY A 193 7.59 -11.67 -21.24
CA GLY A 193 7.05 -12.34 -20.07
C GLY A 193 7.43 -13.81 -20.07
N PHE A 194 6.94 -14.55 -19.08
CA PHE A 194 6.95 -16.01 -19.16
C PHE A 194 5.71 -16.61 -18.52
N SER A 195 5.39 -17.82 -18.98
CA SER A 195 4.34 -18.66 -18.43
C SER A 195 4.85 -20.09 -18.37
N CYS A 196 4.41 -20.82 -17.34
CA CYS A 196 4.63 -22.26 -17.24
C CYS A 196 3.62 -23.05 -18.08
N PHE A 197 2.61 -22.39 -18.64
CA PHE A 197 1.48 -23.00 -19.32
C PHE A 197 1.42 -22.59 -20.79
N PRO A 198 0.93 -23.48 -21.67
CA PRO A 198 0.81 -23.18 -23.09
C PRO A 198 -0.19 -22.06 -23.40
N ASN A 199 -1.19 -21.85 -22.54
CA ASN A 199 -2.16 -20.76 -22.64
C ASN A 199 -2.91 -20.55 -21.31
N SER A 200 -3.63 -19.43 -21.21
CA SER A 200 -4.43 -19.07 -20.03
C SER A 200 -5.47 -20.13 -19.63
N PHE A 201 -6.10 -20.81 -20.58
CA PHE A 201 -7.06 -21.88 -20.27
C PHE A 201 -6.41 -23.06 -19.54
N SER A 202 -5.24 -23.51 -20.02
CA SER A 202 -4.47 -24.56 -19.33
C SER A 202 -4.04 -24.13 -17.94
N GLN A 203 -3.67 -22.86 -17.75
CA GLN A 203 -3.31 -22.30 -16.45
C GLN A 203 -4.51 -22.29 -15.50
N LYS A 204 -5.67 -21.76 -15.92
CA LYS A 204 -6.87 -21.71 -15.07
C LYS A 204 -7.38 -23.10 -14.68
N ASN A 205 -7.30 -24.07 -15.59
CA ASN A 205 -7.62 -25.47 -15.25
C ASN A 205 -6.67 -26.04 -14.19
N TRP A 206 -5.38 -25.69 -14.23
CA TRP A 206 -4.42 -26.08 -13.21
C TRP A 206 -4.72 -25.43 -11.86
N GLU A 207 -5.02 -24.12 -11.86
CA GLU A 207 -5.37 -23.36 -10.66
C GLU A 207 -6.64 -23.92 -9.98
N LEU A 208 -7.69 -24.24 -10.75
CA LEU A 208 -8.91 -24.84 -10.24
C LEU A 208 -8.67 -26.21 -9.58
N GLN A 209 -7.80 -27.04 -10.17
CA GLN A 209 -7.44 -28.32 -9.57
C GLN A 209 -6.63 -28.13 -8.29
N ALA A 210 -5.70 -27.17 -8.26
CA ALA A 210 -4.93 -26.86 -7.07
C ALA A 210 -5.83 -26.31 -5.93
N GLU A 211 -6.81 -25.49 -6.28
CA GLU A 211 -7.83 -25.01 -5.34
C GLU A 211 -8.64 -26.17 -4.75
N ALA A 212 -9.04 -27.15 -5.59
CA ALA A 212 -9.78 -28.33 -5.16
C ALA A 212 -8.95 -29.28 -4.28
N ASP A 213 -7.66 -29.45 -4.56
CA ASP A 213 -6.73 -30.25 -3.75
C ASP A 213 -6.46 -29.63 -2.37
N GLY A 214 -6.55 -28.30 -2.29
CA GLY A 214 -6.26 -27.49 -1.10
C GLY A 214 -4.77 -27.24 -0.87
N MET A 215 -4.47 -26.33 0.06
CA MET A 215 -3.08 -26.00 0.43
C MET A 215 -2.44 -27.08 1.32
N LEU A 216 -1.14 -26.94 1.62
CA LEU A 216 -0.48 -27.78 2.63
C LEU A 216 -1.26 -27.74 3.96
N GLY A 217 -1.39 -28.89 4.61
CA GLY A 217 -2.13 -29.02 5.87
C GLY A 217 -3.64 -29.22 5.72
N SER A 218 -4.19 -29.14 4.50
CA SER A 218 -5.63 -29.33 4.24
C SER A 218 -6.15 -30.76 4.50
N SER A 219 -5.25 -31.75 4.53
CA SER A 219 -5.53 -33.17 4.78
C SER A 219 -4.23 -33.95 5.01
N ASP A 220 -4.33 -35.19 5.48
CA ASP A 220 -3.19 -36.10 5.69
C ASP A 220 -2.38 -36.35 4.39
N ASP A 221 -3.07 -36.34 3.25
CA ASP A 221 -2.47 -36.55 1.92
C ASP A 221 -2.05 -35.24 1.22
N SER A 222 -2.31 -34.07 1.82
CA SER A 222 -2.07 -32.76 1.20
C SER A 222 -0.63 -32.59 0.73
N LEU A 223 0.34 -33.06 1.51
CA LEU A 223 1.75 -33.02 1.14
C LEU A 223 2.06 -33.88 -0.08
N MET A 224 1.53 -35.10 -0.14
CA MET A 224 1.77 -36.00 -1.28
C MET A 224 1.27 -35.34 -2.57
N ARG A 225 0.01 -34.86 -2.59
CA ARG A 225 -0.56 -34.19 -3.76
C ARG A 225 0.20 -32.91 -4.12
N SER A 226 0.43 -32.03 -3.15
CA SER A 226 1.14 -30.76 -3.38
C SER A 226 2.55 -30.99 -3.89
N TRP A 227 3.26 -32.01 -3.39
CA TRP A 227 4.60 -32.37 -3.86
C TRP A 227 4.61 -32.85 -5.30
N GLN A 228 3.69 -33.75 -5.70
CA GLN A 228 3.60 -34.22 -7.09
C GLN A 228 3.26 -33.08 -8.05
N ARG A 229 2.35 -32.18 -7.63
CA ARG A 229 2.01 -30.97 -8.40
C ARG A 229 3.22 -30.04 -8.54
N ALA A 230 3.99 -29.84 -7.47
CA ALA A 230 5.18 -29.01 -7.48
C ALA A 230 6.26 -29.58 -8.43
N LEU A 231 6.47 -30.91 -8.44
CA LEU A 231 7.37 -31.56 -9.40
C LEU A 231 6.98 -31.26 -10.86
N ALA A 232 5.69 -31.41 -11.19
CA ALA A 232 5.18 -31.18 -12.54
C ALA A 232 5.25 -29.70 -12.95
N LEU A 233 4.80 -28.80 -12.08
CA LEU A 233 4.82 -27.36 -12.33
C LEU A 233 6.26 -26.83 -12.45
N GLY A 234 7.14 -27.22 -11.52
CA GLY A 234 8.54 -26.81 -11.52
C GLY A 234 9.29 -27.27 -12.77
N ALA A 235 8.99 -28.45 -13.30
CA ALA A 235 9.54 -28.92 -14.56
C ALA A 235 9.09 -28.04 -15.75
N ALA A 236 7.79 -27.77 -15.88
CA ALA A 236 7.25 -26.93 -16.95
C ALA A 236 7.76 -25.48 -16.88
N CYS A 237 7.77 -24.88 -15.69
CA CYS A 237 8.33 -23.54 -15.49
C CYS A 237 9.82 -23.51 -15.82
N SER A 238 10.59 -24.53 -15.42
CA SER A 238 12.03 -24.59 -15.69
C SER A 238 12.33 -24.66 -17.18
N GLU A 239 11.58 -25.45 -17.94
CA GLU A 239 11.71 -25.53 -19.39
C GLU A 239 11.44 -24.16 -20.05
N ALA A 240 10.35 -23.50 -19.66
CA ALA A 240 10.03 -22.16 -20.15
C ALA A 240 11.14 -21.14 -19.83
N LEU A 241 11.65 -21.16 -18.60
CA LEU A 241 12.69 -20.24 -18.14
C LEU A 241 14.07 -20.48 -18.79
N GLN A 242 14.35 -21.72 -19.18
CA GLN A 242 15.59 -22.11 -19.86
C GLN A 242 15.50 -22.00 -21.38
N SER A 243 14.30 -21.81 -21.92
CA SER A 243 14.09 -21.66 -23.35
C SER A 243 14.79 -20.40 -23.89
N THR A 244 15.43 -20.57 -25.04
CA THR A 244 16.08 -19.50 -25.80
C THR A 244 15.42 -19.41 -27.17
N PRO A 245 14.90 -18.23 -27.58
CA PRO A 245 14.44 -18.03 -28.95
C PRO A 245 15.54 -18.37 -29.96
N ASN A 246 15.13 -18.85 -31.14
CA ASN A 246 16.03 -19.31 -32.20
C ASN A 246 17.15 -18.29 -32.48
N GLY A 247 18.41 -18.75 -32.40
CA GLY A 247 19.59 -17.94 -32.68
C GLY A 247 20.14 -17.15 -31.47
N THR A 248 19.59 -17.33 -30.28
CA THR A 248 20.05 -16.66 -29.04
C THR A 248 20.54 -17.67 -27.99
N ASP A 249 21.44 -17.24 -27.11
CA ASP A 249 22.02 -18.01 -25.99
C ASP A 249 21.69 -17.40 -24.61
N GLU A 250 20.70 -16.49 -24.56
CA GLU A 250 20.26 -15.80 -23.35
C GLU A 250 18.85 -16.24 -22.98
N ALA A 251 18.72 -17.06 -21.94
CA ALA A 251 17.43 -17.49 -21.41
C ALA A 251 16.91 -16.47 -20.40
N LEU A 252 15.58 -16.30 -20.29
CA LEU A 252 15.00 -15.34 -19.34
C LEU A 252 15.35 -15.69 -17.88
N GLY A 253 15.32 -16.98 -17.54
CA GLY A 253 15.61 -17.46 -16.19
C GLY A 253 17.01 -17.09 -15.68
N ASP A 254 17.96 -16.86 -16.58
CA ASP A 254 19.32 -16.46 -16.22
C ASP A 254 19.39 -15.02 -15.68
N HIS A 255 18.36 -14.21 -15.92
CA HIS A 255 18.42 -12.75 -15.84
C HIS A 255 17.21 -12.07 -15.17
N LEU A 256 16.28 -12.83 -14.56
CA LEU A 256 15.07 -12.28 -13.93
C LEU A 256 15.20 -12.00 -12.43
N ASN A 257 16.30 -12.43 -11.80
CA ASN A 257 16.49 -12.33 -10.35
C ASN A 257 16.82 -10.90 -9.89
N THR A 258 17.00 -10.69 -8.58
CA THR A 258 17.04 -9.33 -8.01
C THR A 258 18.15 -8.40 -8.57
N PRO A 259 19.42 -8.85 -8.74
CA PRO A 259 20.49 -7.94 -9.19
C PRO A 259 20.27 -7.34 -10.59
N PRO A 260 19.88 -8.10 -11.64
CA PRO A 260 19.47 -7.51 -12.92
C PRO A 260 18.40 -6.44 -12.80
N VAL A 261 17.39 -6.65 -11.95
CA VAL A 261 16.31 -5.67 -11.72
C VAL A 261 16.84 -4.39 -11.07
N ALA A 262 17.79 -4.50 -10.13
CA ALA A 262 18.46 -3.31 -9.58
C ALA A 262 19.24 -2.52 -10.65
N ARG A 263 19.79 -3.21 -11.65
CA ARG A 263 20.42 -2.55 -12.81
C ARG A 263 19.40 -1.91 -13.75
N ASP A 264 18.21 -2.49 -13.91
CA ASP A 264 17.10 -1.84 -14.63
C ASP A 264 16.66 -0.56 -13.93
N MET A 265 16.54 -0.57 -12.59
CA MET A 265 16.22 0.64 -11.81
C MET A 265 17.22 1.78 -12.07
N LEU A 266 18.51 1.44 -12.18
CA LEU A 266 19.55 2.41 -12.51
C LEU A 266 19.35 3.00 -13.92
N GLU A 267 18.94 2.16 -14.86
CA GLU A 267 18.66 2.61 -16.23
C GLU A 267 17.40 3.48 -16.29
N ILE A 268 16.34 3.13 -15.54
CA ILE A 268 15.11 3.93 -15.41
C ILE A 268 15.45 5.34 -14.90
N ILE A 269 16.23 5.48 -13.83
CA ILE A 269 16.56 6.82 -13.29
C ILE A 269 17.43 7.64 -14.25
N GLU A 270 18.33 7.01 -15.00
CA GLU A 270 19.13 7.69 -16.03
C GLU A 270 18.26 8.16 -17.19
N ARG A 271 17.35 7.30 -17.68
CA ARG A 271 16.42 7.68 -18.75
C ARG A 271 15.40 8.71 -18.31
N GLN A 272 15.00 8.72 -17.05
CA GLN A 272 14.14 9.76 -16.49
C GLN A 272 14.87 11.11 -16.43
N GLY A 273 16.17 11.11 -16.10
CA GLY A 273 17.02 12.29 -16.21
C GLY A 273 17.12 12.83 -17.64
N GLN A 274 17.33 11.93 -18.62
CA GLN A 274 17.35 12.27 -20.04
C GLN A 274 16.00 12.84 -20.53
N TRP A 275 14.90 12.20 -20.16
CA TRP A 275 13.55 12.66 -20.51
C TRP A 275 13.27 14.05 -19.91
N ARG A 276 13.60 14.26 -18.64
CA ARG A 276 13.47 15.55 -17.95
C ARG A 276 14.22 16.67 -18.67
N GLU A 277 15.46 16.41 -19.10
CA GLU A 277 16.25 17.38 -19.86
C GLU A 277 15.59 17.75 -21.19
N LYS A 278 15.06 16.76 -21.93
CA LYS A 278 14.31 16.98 -23.18
C LYS A 278 13.11 17.90 -22.96
N GLN A 279 12.34 17.69 -21.88
CA GLN A 279 11.22 18.57 -21.53
C GLN A 279 11.67 19.99 -21.18
N GLY A 280 12.74 20.12 -20.40
CA GLY A 280 13.28 21.43 -20.04
C GLY A 280 13.84 22.22 -21.21
N GLN A 281 14.47 21.56 -22.17
CA GLN A 281 14.91 22.19 -23.42
C GLN A 281 13.73 22.70 -24.24
N ALA A 282 12.63 21.92 -24.34
CA ALA A 282 11.42 22.36 -25.03
C ALA A 282 10.80 23.58 -24.35
N ALA A 283 10.63 23.52 -23.02
CA ALA A 283 10.05 24.62 -22.25
C ALA A 283 10.94 25.87 -22.23
N GLN A 284 12.27 25.74 -22.22
CA GLN A 284 13.19 26.88 -22.33
C GLN A 284 13.05 27.57 -23.68
N ARG A 285 12.98 26.82 -24.78
CA ARG A 285 12.74 27.39 -26.12
C ARG A 285 11.42 28.13 -26.19
N GLU A 286 10.37 27.58 -25.57
CA GLU A 286 9.06 28.23 -25.52
C GLU A 286 9.10 29.50 -24.68
N HIS A 287 9.76 29.46 -23.52
CA HIS A 287 9.97 30.62 -22.65
C HIS A 287 10.74 31.73 -23.38
N ASP A 288 11.86 31.40 -24.03
CA ASP A 288 12.69 32.36 -24.76
C ASP A 288 11.92 33.01 -25.93
N ARG A 289 11.01 32.25 -26.58
CA ARG A 289 10.11 32.78 -27.61
C ARG A 289 9.06 33.73 -27.06
N MET A 290 8.49 33.44 -25.89
CA MET A 290 7.38 34.23 -25.32
C MET A 290 7.85 35.46 -24.55
N PHE A 291 8.98 35.38 -23.85
CA PHE A 291 9.43 36.40 -22.89
C PHE A 291 10.79 37.02 -23.23
N GLY A 292 11.38 36.64 -24.37
CA GLY A 292 12.74 37.02 -24.75
C GLY A 292 13.78 36.06 -24.16
N TYR A 293 14.98 36.08 -24.74
CA TYR A 293 16.04 35.13 -24.40
C TYR A 293 16.47 35.22 -22.93
N ASP A 294 16.27 34.14 -22.16
CA ASP A 294 16.80 34.02 -20.80
C ASP A 294 18.30 33.71 -20.86
N HIS A 295 19.13 34.71 -20.64
CA HIS A 295 20.59 34.55 -20.59
C HIS A 295 21.07 33.56 -19.51
N GLN A 296 20.26 33.29 -18.49
CA GLN A 296 20.61 32.33 -17.44
C GLN A 296 20.16 30.90 -17.78
N GLN A 297 19.32 30.72 -18.80
CA GLN A 297 18.77 29.44 -19.24
C GLN A 297 18.28 28.60 -18.04
N ARG A 298 17.50 29.22 -17.15
CA ARG A 298 17.20 28.67 -15.81
C ARG A 298 16.47 27.33 -15.90
N ILE A 299 15.56 27.17 -16.87
CA ILE A 299 14.77 25.94 -17.04
C ILE A 299 15.70 24.81 -17.46
N VAL A 300 16.48 25.01 -18.52
CA VAL A 300 17.39 23.96 -19.02
C VAL A 300 18.45 23.58 -17.98
N THR A 301 18.94 24.56 -17.22
CA THR A 301 19.97 24.36 -16.19
C THR A 301 19.43 23.48 -15.06
N ARG A 302 18.20 23.71 -14.57
CA ARG A 302 17.62 22.89 -13.49
C ARG A 302 17.18 21.51 -13.95
N THR A 303 16.75 21.36 -15.20
CA THR A 303 16.27 20.08 -15.75
C THR A 303 17.39 19.20 -16.29
N ARG A 304 18.63 19.70 -16.34
CA ARG A 304 19.78 19.02 -16.97
C ARG A 304 19.90 17.57 -16.52
N TRP A 305 20.21 16.69 -17.47
CA TRP A 305 20.54 15.31 -17.18
C TRP A 305 21.97 15.26 -16.64
N LYS A 306 22.14 14.75 -15.43
CA LYS A 306 23.45 14.48 -14.84
C LYS A 306 23.84 13.05 -15.18
N ARG A 307 24.21 12.82 -16.45
CA ARG A 307 24.57 11.49 -16.97
C ARG A 307 25.55 10.76 -16.05
N GLY A 308 25.20 9.56 -15.63
CA GLY A 308 26.01 8.73 -14.73
C GLY A 308 25.91 9.12 -13.26
N GLN A 309 25.12 10.13 -12.91
CA GLN A 309 25.01 10.70 -11.57
C GLN A 309 23.56 10.94 -11.11
N GLU A 310 22.55 10.52 -11.89
CA GLU A 310 21.14 10.58 -11.44
C GLU A 310 20.98 9.71 -10.20
N LYS A 311 20.18 10.13 -9.23
CA LYS A 311 20.05 9.42 -7.97
C LYS A 311 18.63 8.89 -7.77
N LEU A 312 18.53 7.77 -7.07
CA LEU A 312 17.31 7.06 -6.78
C LEU A 312 16.56 7.71 -5.61
N LEU A 313 15.29 8.03 -5.84
CA LEU A 313 14.26 8.16 -4.80
C LEU A 313 13.41 6.89 -4.86
N TYR A 314 13.31 6.14 -3.76
CA TYR A 314 12.68 4.83 -3.76
C TYR A 314 11.82 4.58 -2.52
N TRP A 315 10.68 3.93 -2.74
CA TRP A 315 9.84 3.35 -1.69
C TRP A 315 9.55 1.90 -2.04
N GLY A 316 10.29 0.98 -1.43
CA GLY A 316 10.12 -0.46 -1.61
C GLY A 316 9.39 -1.08 -0.44
N ARG A 317 8.41 -1.93 -0.74
CA ARG A 317 7.62 -2.65 0.26
C ARG A 317 7.88 -4.15 0.19
N SER A 318 7.92 -4.84 1.33
CA SER A 318 8.07 -6.30 1.37
C SER A 318 9.32 -6.78 0.61
N TYR A 319 9.21 -7.65 -0.41
CA TYR A 319 10.37 -8.00 -1.26
C TYR A 319 11.02 -6.77 -1.92
N GLY A 320 10.29 -5.68 -2.17
CA GLY A 320 10.85 -4.41 -2.59
C GLY A 320 11.92 -3.89 -1.63
N THR A 321 11.91 -4.27 -0.35
CA THR A 321 13.01 -3.96 0.55
C THR A 321 14.29 -4.73 0.20
N VAL A 322 14.19 -5.99 -0.23
CA VAL A 322 15.32 -6.78 -0.75
C VAL A 322 15.88 -6.12 -2.02
N LEU A 323 15.00 -5.68 -2.91
CA LEU A 323 15.39 -4.98 -4.14
C LEU A 323 16.08 -3.65 -3.86
N GLY A 324 15.51 -2.80 -3.00
CA GLY A 324 16.12 -1.53 -2.58
C GLY A 324 17.49 -1.72 -1.91
N SER A 325 17.62 -2.76 -1.07
CA SER A 325 18.88 -3.14 -0.41
C SER A 325 19.94 -3.61 -1.39
N THR A 326 19.52 -4.39 -2.40
CA THR A 326 20.38 -4.85 -3.49
C THR A 326 20.87 -3.67 -4.32
N PHE A 327 19.97 -2.74 -4.68
CA PHE A 327 20.36 -1.49 -5.36
C PHE A 327 21.36 -0.69 -4.54
N ALA A 328 21.11 -0.51 -3.25
CA ALA A 328 22.00 0.25 -2.37
C ALA A 328 23.40 -0.37 -2.25
N THR A 329 23.46 -1.70 -2.24
CA THR A 329 24.73 -2.44 -2.21
C THR A 329 25.49 -2.30 -3.53
N MET A 330 24.79 -2.36 -4.66
CA MET A 330 25.41 -2.33 -5.99
C MET A 330 25.77 -0.91 -6.45
N PHE A 331 24.97 0.08 -6.07
CA PHE A 331 25.08 1.47 -6.52
C PHE A 331 24.97 2.48 -5.36
N PRO A 332 25.81 2.39 -4.32
CA PRO A 332 25.68 3.20 -3.10
C PRO A 332 25.72 4.71 -3.36
N ASN A 333 26.51 5.15 -4.35
CA ASN A 333 26.63 6.56 -4.73
C ASN A 333 25.44 7.08 -5.57
N ARG A 334 24.48 6.21 -5.88
CA ARG A 334 23.31 6.49 -6.73
C ARG A 334 22.02 6.57 -5.92
N ILE A 335 22.11 6.75 -4.60
CA ILE A 335 20.97 6.96 -3.71
C ILE A 335 20.81 8.45 -3.38
N GLU A 336 19.58 8.94 -3.52
CA GLU A 336 19.17 10.22 -2.94
C GLU A 336 18.38 9.96 -1.66
N ARG A 337 17.32 9.16 -1.75
CA ARG A 337 16.48 8.74 -0.61
C ARG A 337 15.91 7.35 -0.85
N VAL A 338 15.97 6.50 0.16
CA VAL A 338 15.44 5.13 0.12
C VAL A 338 14.61 4.91 1.38
N LEU A 339 13.37 4.50 1.16
CA LEU A 339 12.43 4.06 2.17
C LEU A 339 12.18 2.55 1.98
N LEU A 340 12.56 1.76 2.98
CA LEU A 340 12.31 0.32 3.05
C LEU A 340 11.21 0.06 4.09
N ASP A 341 10.04 -0.42 3.64
CA ASP A 341 8.82 -0.58 4.44
C ASP A 341 8.37 -2.05 4.48
N GLY A 342 8.23 -2.62 5.69
CA GLY A 342 8.02 -4.06 5.86
C GLY A 342 9.29 -4.85 5.52
N VAL A 343 10.38 -4.54 6.22
CA VAL A 343 11.73 -5.00 5.88
C VAL A 343 11.89 -6.50 6.01
N VAL A 344 12.15 -7.15 4.88
CA VAL A 344 12.54 -8.57 4.79
C VAL A 344 13.97 -8.74 5.31
N ASP A 345 14.20 -9.80 6.09
CA ASP A 345 15.54 -10.24 6.47
C ASP A 345 16.24 -10.86 5.25
N VAL A 346 17.27 -10.18 4.72
CA VAL A 346 17.92 -10.62 3.48
C VAL A 346 18.80 -11.86 3.70
N ASP A 347 19.28 -12.12 4.93
CA ASP A 347 19.99 -13.38 5.24
C ASP A 347 19.01 -14.54 5.08
N LYS A 348 17.83 -14.43 5.71
CA LYS A 348 16.77 -15.43 5.58
C LYS A 348 16.34 -15.61 4.13
N TYR A 349 16.20 -14.51 3.38
CA TYR A 349 15.76 -14.54 1.99
C TYR A 349 16.76 -15.28 1.07
N TYR A 350 18.05 -14.92 1.12
CA TYR A 350 19.06 -15.47 0.22
C TYR A 350 19.64 -16.83 0.68
N THR A 351 19.82 -17.04 1.98
CA THR A 351 20.53 -18.23 2.52
C THR A 351 19.63 -19.20 3.27
N GLY A 352 18.44 -18.76 3.69
CA GLY A 352 17.54 -19.54 4.54
C GLY A 352 17.88 -19.45 6.03
N GLU A 353 18.93 -18.72 6.40
CA GLU A 353 19.39 -18.55 7.78
C GLU A 353 18.79 -17.30 8.42
N GLY A 354 18.26 -17.43 9.64
CA GLY A 354 17.65 -16.33 10.38
C GLY A 354 16.17 -16.55 10.67
N PRO A 355 15.51 -15.55 11.29
CA PRO A 355 14.08 -15.64 11.62
C PRO A 355 13.22 -15.59 10.34
N ASP A 356 12.15 -16.39 10.28
CA ASP A 356 11.14 -16.25 9.23
C ASP A 356 10.28 -14.99 9.46
N SER A 357 9.69 -14.47 8.39
CA SER A 357 8.80 -13.30 8.44
C SER A 357 7.43 -13.55 9.09
N ILE A 358 7.16 -14.78 9.56
CA ILE A 358 5.85 -15.21 10.08
C ILE A 358 5.77 -15.30 11.60
N VAL A 359 6.89 -15.04 12.31
CA VAL A 359 6.99 -15.27 13.76
C VAL A 359 6.00 -14.44 14.59
N ASP A 360 5.55 -13.30 14.07
CA ASP A 360 4.60 -12.42 14.76
C ASP A 360 3.14 -12.64 14.33
N ALA A 361 2.86 -13.52 13.36
CA ALA A 361 1.53 -13.70 12.79
C ALA A 361 0.50 -14.19 13.83
N ASP A 362 0.90 -15.11 14.71
CA ASP A 362 -0.01 -15.61 15.76
C ASP A 362 -0.33 -14.53 16.80
N ALA A 363 0.58 -13.57 17.03
CA ALA A 363 0.32 -12.43 17.89
C ALA A 363 -0.67 -11.44 17.24
N ILE A 364 -0.66 -11.30 15.91
CA ILE A 364 -1.69 -10.55 15.17
C ILE A 364 -3.05 -11.23 15.32
N PHE A 365 -3.11 -12.55 15.27
CA PHE A 365 -4.37 -13.27 15.53
C PHE A 365 -4.86 -13.10 16.97
N ASP A 366 -3.96 -13.07 17.96
CA ASP A 366 -4.35 -12.76 19.34
C ASP A 366 -4.99 -11.37 19.45
N ARG A 367 -4.58 -10.42 18.58
CA ARG A 367 -5.23 -9.11 18.47
C ARG A 367 -6.63 -9.17 17.86
N PHE A 368 -6.87 -10.05 16.88
CA PHE A 368 -8.24 -10.30 16.40
C PHE A 368 -9.16 -10.72 17.54
N ALA A 369 -8.75 -11.71 18.33
CA ALA A 369 -9.53 -12.18 19.47
C ALA A 369 -9.76 -11.08 20.52
N PHE A 370 -8.73 -10.28 20.81
CA PHE A 370 -8.83 -9.13 21.72
C PHE A 370 -9.80 -8.05 21.21
N TYR A 371 -9.69 -7.66 19.94
CA TYR A 371 -10.55 -6.65 19.34
C TYR A 371 -11.99 -7.13 19.23
N CYS A 372 -12.20 -8.40 18.89
CA CYS A 372 -13.53 -8.99 18.83
C CYS A 372 -14.21 -9.03 20.21
N ASP A 373 -13.48 -9.41 21.28
CA ASP A 373 -14.00 -9.37 22.64
C ASP A 373 -14.36 -7.94 23.08
N THR A 374 -13.46 -6.99 22.78
CA THR A 374 -13.63 -5.57 23.14
C THR A 374 -14.82 -4.94 22.42
N ALA A 375 -15.02 -5.29 21.15
CA ALA A 375 -16.11 -4.80 20.32
C ALA A 375 -17.48 -5.36 20.76
N GLY A 376 -17.49 -6.52 21.43
CA GLY A 376 -18.71 -7.17 21.90
C GLY A 376 -19.62 -7.63 20.76
N LEU A 377 -20.86 -7.97 21.11
CA LEU A 377 -21.89 -8.44 20.15
C LEU A 377 -22.20 -7.40 19.07
N ASP A 378 -22.13 -6.11 19.40
CA ASP A 378 -22.49 -5.03 18.48
C ASP A 378 -21.40 -4.75 17.43
N GLY A 379 -20.12 -5.03 17.75
CA GLY A 379 -19.00 -4.74 16.87
C GLY A 379 -18.25 -5.96 16.33
N CYS A 380 -18.52 -7.18 16.80
CA CYS A 380 -17.92 -8.41 16.28
C CYS A 380 -18.94 -9.55 16.12
N PRO A 381 -19.28 -9.96 14.87
CA PRO A 381 -20.20 -11.08 14.64
C PRO A 381 -19.75 -12.43 15.23
N PHE A 382 -18.45 -12.65 15.37
CA PHE A 382 -17.86 -13.88 15.94
C PHE A 382 -17.66 -13.82 17.46
N TYR A 383 -18.22 -12.81 18.12
CA TYR A 383 -18.06 -12.63 19.55
C TYR A 383 -18.57 -13.85 20.33
N THR A 384 -17.81 -14.26 21.36
CA THR A 384 -18.24 -15.25 22.34
C THR A 384 -18.00 -14.70 23.74
N HIS A 385 -18.89 -15.02 24.69
CA HIS A 385 -18.66 -14.67 26.09
C HIS A 385 -17.45 -15.43 26.64
N ARG A 386 -16.77 -14.84 27.64
CA ARG A 386 -15.57 -15.34 28.37
C ARG A 386 -14.21 -14.93 27.79
N GLY A 387 -14.15 -13.82 27.05
CA GLY A 387 -12.89 -13.14 26.75
C GLY A 387 -12.17 -13.64 25.49
N PRO A 388 -11.02 -13.05 25.14
CA PRO A 388 -10.28 -13.33 23.91
C PRO A 388 -9.86 -14.80 23.76
N THR A 389 -9.53 -15.47 24.87
CA THR A 389 -9.15 -16.88 24.86
C THR A 389 -10.30 -17.78 24.38
N ALA A 390 -11.54 -17.47 24.76
CA ALA A 390 -12.71 -18.23 24.31
C ALA A 390 -12.98 -18.03 22.81
N ILE A 391 -12.78 -16.81 22.31
CA ILE A 391 -12.90 -16.49 20.88
C ILE A 391 -11.85 -17.24 20.06
N LYS A 392 -10.59 -17.25 20.51
CA LYS A 392 -9.52 -18.02 19.87
C LYS A 392 -9.82 -19.52 19.87
N ALA A 393 -10.29 -20.07 21.00
CA ALA A 393 -10.68 -21.48 21.07
C ALA A 393 -11.84 -21.80 20.10
N ALA A 394 -12.88 -20.97 20.06
CA ALA A 394 -14.00 -21.15 19.13
C ALA A 394 -13.55 -21.11 17.65
N TYR A 395 -12.58 -20.26 17.32
CA TYR A 395 -12.00 -20.22 15.98
C TYR A 395 -11.23 -21.52 15.64
N LEU A 396 -10.42 -22.02 16.57
CA LEU A 396 -9.69 -23.28 16.39
C LEU A 396 -10.62 -24.50 16.30
N ASP A 397 -11.73 -24.47 17.05
CA ASP A 397 -12.79 -25.48 16.94
C ASP A 397 -13.45 -25.45 15.55
N LEU A 398 -13.70 -24.25 15.01
CA LEU A 398 -14.19 -24.07 13.64
C LEU A 398 -13.20 -24.60 12.59
N GLU A 399 -11.91 -24.26 12.71
CA GLU A 399 -10.87 -24.81 11.82
C GLU A 399 -10.87 -26.35 11.87
N THR A 400 -10.94 -26.92 13.08
CA THR A 400 -11.00 -28.37 13.28
C THR A 400 -12.26 -28.99 12.68
N ALA A 401 -13.41 -28.31 12.78
CA ALA A 401 -14.66 -28.76 12.19
C ALA A 401 -14.58 -28.78 10.65
N LEU A 402 -14.06 -27.71 10.03
CA LEU A 402 -13.88 -27.61 8.58
C LEU A 402 -12.84 -28.60 8.03
N TYR A 403 -11.81 -28.92 8.81
CA TYR A 403 -10.86 -29.97 8.47
C TYR A 403 -11.54 -31.35 8.40
N LYS A 404 -12.46 -31.63 9.32
CA LYS A 404 -13.19 -32.91 9.36
C LYS A 404 -14.30 -33.01 8.34
N ALA A 405 -15.00 -31.90 8.07
CA ALA A 405 -16.13 -31.86 7.15
C ALA A 405 -16.23 -30.49 6.48
N SER A 406 -16.05 -30.47 5.15
CA SER A 406 -16.30 -29.28 4.33
C SER A 406 -17.80 -28.98 4.23
N ILE A 407 -18.15 -27.72 3.98
CA ILE A 407 -19.54 -27.25 3.92
C ILE A 407 -20.01 -27.24 2.46
N PRO A 408 -21.03 -28.04 2.08
CA PRO A 408 -21.64 -27.95 0.77
C PRO A 408 -22.54 -26.71 0.68
N VAL A 409 -22.43 -25.96 -0.41
CA VAL A 409 -23.20 -24.74 -0.65
C VAL A 409 -24.01 -24.91 -1.94
N ALA A 410 -25.33 -24.74 -1.82
CA ALA A 410 -26.24 -24.79 -2.96
C ALA A 410 -25.95 -23.65 -3.96
N PRO A 411 -26.27 -23.83 -5.26
CA PRO A 411 -26.11 -22.78 -6.26
C PRO A 411 -26.94 -21.53 -5.94
N SER A 412 -26.58 -20.40 -6.53
CA SER A 412 -27.34 -19.14 -6.50
C SER A 412 -27.61 -18.63 -7.92
N ALA A 413 -28.24 -17.46 -8.04
CA ALA A 413 -28.42 -16.80 -9.32
C ALA A 413 -27.09 -16.35 -9.99
N THR A 414 -26.01 -16.24 -9.21
CA THR A 414 -24.72 -15.68 -9.66
C THR A 414 -23.57 -16.69 -9.64
N ARG A 415 -23.77 -17.90 -9.10
CA ARG A 415 -22.75 -18.97 -9.02
C ARG A 415 -23.36 -20.37 -8.98
N GLY A 416 -22.59 -21.35 -9.47
CA GLY A 416 -22.94 -22.77 -9.37
C GLY A 416 -22.84 -23.34 -7.94
N PRO A 417 -23.06 -24.66 -7.78
CA PRO A 417 -22.80 -25.36 -6.52
C PRO A 417 -21.33 -25.22 -6.11
N GLU A 418 -21.05 -25.16 -4.81
CA GLU A 418 -19.70 -24.92 -4.29
C GLU A 418 -19.45 -25.70 -3.01
N VAL A 419 -18.17 -25.92 -2.68
CA VAL A 419 -17.73 -26.50 -1.42
C VAL A 419 -16.76 -25.54 -0.72
N VAL A 420 -17.08 -25.24 0.54
CA VAL A 420 -16.21 -24.44 1.41
C VAL A 420 -15.38 -25.36 2.30
N THR A 421 -14.07 -25.19 2.23
CA THR A 421 -13.05 -26.06 2.82
C THR A 421 -12.24 -25.35 3.90
N TRP A 422 -11.42 -26.11 4.63
CA TRP A 422 -10.43 -25.55 5.55
C TRP A 422 -9.48 -24.56 4.87
N THR A 423 -9.00 -24.89 3.66
CA THR A 423 -8.12 -24.02 2.86
C THR A 423 -8.75 -22.64 2.63
N ASP A 424 -10.05 -22.58 2.35
CA ASP A 424 -10.74 -21.32 2.09
C ASP A 424 -10.72 -20.39 3.32
N LEU A 425 -10.96 -20.95 4.51
CA LEU A 425 -10.84 -20.20 5.76
C LEU A 425 -9.38 -19.76 6.00
N LYS A 426 -8.39 -20.61 5.72
CA LYS A 426 -6.97 -20.24 5.86
C LYS A 426 -6.53 -19.15 4.90
N ILE A 427 -7.07 -19.09 3.69
CA ILE A 427 -6.80 -18.02 2.74
C ILE A 427 -7.29 -16.68 3.30
N VAL A 428 -8.49 -16.63 3.90
CA VAL A 428 -9.00 -15.41 4.55
C VAL A 428 -8.21 -15.07 5.80
N LEU A 429 -7.84 -16.08 6.61
CA LEU A 429 -6.97 -15.90 7.78
C LEU A 429 -5.64 -15.26 7.38
N ARG A 430 -5.00 -15.77 6.32
CA ARG A 430 -3.78 -15.18 5.75
C ARG A 430 -3.98 -13.72 5.41
N ILE A 431 -5.01 -13.38 4.63
CA ILE A 431 -5.27 -11.97 4.24
C ILE A 431 -5.50 -11.11 5.51
N SER A 432 -6.14 -11.67 6.53
CA SER A 432 -6.36 -11.01 7.82
C SER A 432 -5.06 -10.68 8.55
N MET A 433 -4.05 -11.53 8.47
CA MET A 433 -2.74 -11.25 9.08
C MET A 433 -1.99 -10.14 8.34
N TYR A 434 -2.22 -10.00 7.03
CA TYR A 434 -1.62 -8.94 6.22
C TYR A 434 -2.34 -7.60 6.34
N GLN A 435 -3.67 -7.61 6.34
CA GLN A 435 -4.53 -6.43 6.26
C GLN A 435 -5.63 -6.49 7.34
N PRO A 436 -5.26 -6.47 8.62
CA PRO A 436 -6.19 -6.72 9.72
C PRO A 436 -7.28 -5.65 9.82
N LEU A 437 -6.94 -4.39 9.55
CA LEU A 437 -7.90 -3.28 9.60
C LEU A 437 -9.08 -3.51 8.65
N LEU A 438 -8.80 -4.00 7.44
CA LEU A 438 -9.82 -4.26 6.43
C LEU A 438 -10.51 -5.62 6.64
N VAL A 439 -9.76 -6.64 7.05
CA VAL A 439 -10.20 -8.04 6.90
C VAL A 439 -10.60 -8.70 8.23
N PHE A 440 -10.26 -8.16 9.41
CA PHE A 440 -10.81 -8.69 10.67
C PHE A 440 -12.35 -8.66 10.74
N PRO A 441 -13.06 -7.60 10.28
CA PRO A 441 -14.52 -7.63 10.18
C PRO A 441 -15.04 -8.75 9.27
N ILE A 442 -14.35 -8.99 8.15
CA ILE A 442 -14.69 -10.03 7.18
C ILE A 442 -14.44 -11.42 7.78
N LEU A 443 -13.31 -11.61 8.45
CA LEU A 443 -12.97 -12.85 9.16
C LEU A 443 -13.99 -13.17 10.25
N ALA A 444 -14.39 -12.17 11.05
CA ALA A 444 -15.43 -12.36 12.06
C ALA A 444 -16.77 -12.76 11.42
N HIS A 445 -17.16 -12.10 10.34
CA HIS A 445 -18.39 -12.44 9.63
C HIS A 445 -18.35 -13.87 9.08
N TYR A 446 -17.30 -14.25 8.35
CA TYR A 446 -17.17 -15.59 7.79
C TYR A 446 -17.03 -16.66 8.87
N ALA A 447 -16.23 -16.44 9.90
CA ALA A 447 -16.10 -17.39 11.00
C ALA A 447 -17.46 -17.63 11.68
N LYS A 448 -18.27 -16.58 11.84
CA LYS A 448 -19.62 -16.68 12.38
C LYS A 448 -20.54 -17.52 11.49
N SER A 449 -20.66 -17.18 10.21
CA SER A 449 -21.54 -17.91 9.29
C SER A 449 -21.12 -19.39 9.14
N LEU A 450 -19.81 -19.65 9.04
CA LEU A 450 -19.30 -21.02 8.91
C LEU A 450 -19.52 -21.84 10.19
N ALA A 451 -19.42 -21.23 11.37
CA ALA A 451 -19.74 -21.90 12.64
C ALA A 451 -21.23 -22.28 12.75
N GLU A 452 -22.11 -21.59 12.00
CA GLU A 452 -23.54 -21.91 11.90
C GLU A 452 -23.86 -22.87 10.74
N GLY A 453 -22.85 -23.28 9.97
CA GLY A 453 -22.99 -24.16 8.81
C GLY A 453 -23.37 -23.45 7.52
N ASP A 454 -23.37 -22.11 7.48
CA ASP A 454 -23.63 -21.32 6.27
C ASP A 454 -22.32 -20.91 5.58
N GLY A 455 -22.03 -21.57 4.45
CA GLY A 455 -20.88 -21.27 3.60
C GLY A 455 -21.15 -20.24 2.50
N SER A 456 -22.35 -19.68 2.39
CA SER A 456 -22.80 -18.91 1.20
C SER A 456 -21.90 -17.72 0.88
N ALA A 457 -21.55 -16.91 1.88
CA ALA A 457 -20.70 -15.73 1.69
C ALA A 457 -19.24 -16.09 1.34
N MET A 458 -18.72 -17.18 1.89
CA MET A 458 -17.40 -17.69 1.53
C MET A 458 -17.40 -18.26 0.10
N ALA A 459 -18.47 -18.96 -0.30
CA ALA A 459 -18.63 -19.42 -1.69
C ALA A 459 -18.67 -18.24 -2.67
N ASP A 460 -19.37 -17.15 -2.34
CA ASP A 460 -19.35 -15.92 -3.15
C ASP A 460 -17.95 -15.29 -3.22
N PHE A 461 -17.20 -15.31 -2.12
CA PHE A 461 -15.81 -14.85 -2.10
C PHE A 461 -14.92 -15.66 -3.05
N LYS A 462 -15.01 -16.99 -3.04
CA LYS A 462 -14.24 -17.87 -3.94
C LYS A 462 -14.48 -17.52 -5.41
N GLN A 463 -15.72 -17.27 -5.79
CA GLN A 463 -16.10 -17.01 -7.18
C GLN A 463 -15.54 -15.70 -7.72
N ARG A 464 -15.27 -14.70 -6.87
CA ARG A 464 -14.69 -13.40 -7.30
C ARG A 464 -13.30 -13.52 -7.92
N PHE A 465 -12.56 -14.58 -7.60
CA PHE A 465 -11.21 -14.80 -8.11
C PHE A 465 -11.17 -15.74 -9.32
N ARG A 466 -12.32 -16.26 -9.76
CA ARG A 466 -12.42 -17.10 -10.94
C ARG A 466 -12.87 -16.25 -12.13
N SER A 467 -11.99 -16.11 -13.11
CA SER A 467 -12.32 -15.51 -14.39
C SER A 467 -12.52 -16.60 -15.45
N PRO A 468 -13.53 -16.47 -16.33
CA PRO A 468 -13.63 -17.35 -17.48
C PRO A 468 -12.42 -17.08 -18.39
N SER A 469 -11.64 -18.12 -18.68
CA SER A 469 -10.56 -18.05 -19.65
C SER A 469 -10.92 -18.93 -20.85
N CYS A 470 -11.11 -18.31 -22.01
CA CYS A 470 -11.07 -19.02 -23.29
C CYS A 470 -9.84 -18.50 -24.04
N PRO A 471 -9.06 -19.36 -24.72
CA PRO A 471 -8.01 -18.88 -25.60
C PRO A 471 -8.60 -17.93 -26.64
N SER A 472 -7.90 -16.82 -26.91
CA SER A 472 -8.30 -15.88 -27.97
C SER A 472 -8.16 -16.55 -29.34
N ASP A 473 -8.88 -16.05 -30.35
CA ASP A 473 -8.73 -16.54 -31.73
C ASP A 473 -7.29 -16.40 -32.22
N GLN A 474 -6.57 -15.37 -31.75
CA GLN A 474 -5.15 -15.17 -32.03
C GLN A 474 -4.31 -16.27 -31.38
N CYS A 475 -4.51 -16.55 -30.10
CA CYS A 475 -3.83 -17.65 -29.42
C CYS A 475 -4.05 -18.99 -30.15
N MET A 476 -5.28 -19.26 -30.60
CA MET A 476 -5.63 -20.49 -31.33
C MET A 476 -4.95 -20.61 -32.70
N GLN A 477 -4.43 -19.51 -33.26
CA GLN A 477 -3.74 -19.46 -34.54
C GLN A 477 -2.21 -19.42 -34.40
N THR A 478 -1.70 -19.21 -33.18
CA THR A 478 -0.26 -19.15 -32.89
C THR A 478 0.22 -20.42 -32.20
N GLU A 479 1.54 -20.60 -32.13
CA GLU A 479 2.13 -21.69 -31.36
C GLU A 479 1.83 -21.54 -29.86
N PRO A 480 1.72 -22.64 -29.10
CA PRO A 480 1.55 -22.55 -27.66
C PRO A 480 2.71 -21.80 -26.98
N TRP A 481 2.47 -21.23 -25.80
CA TRP A 481 3.39 -20.33 -25.07
C TRP A 481 3.69 -19.00 -25.77
N SER A 482 3.07 -18.69 -26.92
CA SER A 482 3.18 -17.38 -27.56
C SER A 482 2.67 -16.25 -26.65
N PRO A 483 3.13 -15.00 -26.86
CA PRO A 483 2.59 -13.83 -26.14
C PRO A 483 1.07 -13.70 -26.27
N GLU A 484 0.49 -14.03 -27.42
CA GLU A 484 -0.95 -13.97 -27.70
C GLU A 484 -1.76 -14.95 -26.84
N CYS A 485 -1.12 -16.00 -26.34
CA CYS A 485 -1.70 -17.01 -25.44
C CYS A 485 -1.50 -16.70 -23.96
N GLN A 486 -0.72 -15.68 -23.61
CA GLN A 486 -0.40 -15.30 -22.24
C GLN A 486 -1.31 -14.18 -21.76
N ASP A 487 -1.74 -14.28 -20.51
CA ASP A 487 -2.39 -13.19 -19.79
C ASP A 487 -1.34 -12.54 -18.89
N ALA A 488 -0.87 -11.35 -19.27
CA ALA A 488 0.16 -10.61 -18.55
C ALA A 488 -0.22 -10.43 -17.07
N GLU A 489 -1.49 -10.12 -16.79
CA GLU A 489 -1.95 -9.87 -15.42
C GLU A 489 -2.08 -11.14 -14.57
N ALA A 490 -1.93 -12.32 -15.18
CA ALA A 490 -2.12 -13.61 -14.50
C ALA A 490 -0.82 -14.35 -14.15
N ASN A 491 0.36 -13.74 -14.31
CA ASN A 491 1.62 -14.44 -14.10
C ASN A 491 2.30 -14.19 -12.73
N GLU A 492 1.75 -13.32 -11.88
CA GLU A 492 2.37 -12.86 -10.62
C GLU A 492 2.88 -13.99 -9.72
N PHE A 493 2.06 -15.03 -9.48
CA PHE A 493 2.46 -16.16 -8.61
C PHE A 493 3.60 -17.01 -9.20
N TYR A 494 3.63 -17.16 -10.53
CA TYR A 494 4.67 -17.92 -11.22
C TYR A 494 5.96 -17.10 -11.31
N ALA A 495 5.85 -15.80 -11.59
CA ALA A 495 6.94 -14.84 -11.53
C ALA A 495 7.56 -14.76 -10.13
N MET A 496 6.72 -14.74 -9.08
CA MET A 496 7.15 -14.83 -7.69
C MET A 496 8.04 -16.04 -7.47
N SER A 497 7.57 -17.23 -7.87
CA SER A 497 8.33 -18.47 -7.72
C SER A 497 9.64 -18.39 -8.53
N ALA A 498 9.61 -17.95 -9.78
CA ALA A 498 10.82 -17.87 -10.60
C ALA A 498 11.89 -16.95 -10.01
N ILE A 499 11.50 -15.76 -9.56
CA ILE A 499 12.41 -14.78 -8.94
C ILE A 499 12.93 -15.32 -7.62
N PHE A 500 12.02 -15.73 -6.73
CA PHE A 500 12.38 -16.20 -5.40
C PHE A 500 13.30 -17.41 -5.45
N CYS A 501 12.99 -18.43 -6.25
CA CYS A 501 13.80 -19.62 -6.37
C CYS A 501 15.14 -19.37 -7.06
N SER A 502 15.24 -18.33 -7.89
CA SER A 502 16.52 -17.88 -8.46
C SER A 502 17.40 -17.21 -7.40
N ASP A 503 16.81 -16.42 -6.51
CA ASP A 503 17.51 -15.75 -5.41
C ASP A 503 17.83 -16.69 -4.24
N ALA A 504 17.02 -17.72 -3.99
CA ALA A 504 17.10 -18.63 -2.85
C ALA A 504 17.64 -20.02 -3.27
N PRO A 505 18.95 -20.16 -3.55
CA PRO A 505 19.53 -21.40 -4.09
C PRO A 505 19.34 -22.61 -3.17
N TYR A 506 19.19 -22.40 -1.86
CA TYR A 506 18.98 -23.44 -0.86
C TYR A 506 17.62 -24.18 -1.00
N LEU A 507 16.66 -23.61 -1.72
CA LEU A 507 15.34 -24.21 -1.95
C LEU A 507 15.25 -25.04 -3.24
N ARG A 508 16.15 -24.84 -4.21
CA ARG A 508 16.03 -25.47 -5.54
C ARG A 508 16.28 -26.98 -5.54
N ASP A 509 17.24 -27.41 -4.72
CA ASP A 509 17.69 -28.81 -4.63
C ASP A 509 17.12 -29.52 -3.39
N ILE A 510 16.05 -28.98 -2.80
CA ILE A 510 15.41 -29.54 -1.62
C ILE A 510 14.69 -30.85 -1.96
N ASP A 511 14.96 -31.92 -1.20
CA ASP A 511 14.20 -33.17 -1.30
C ASP A 511 12.94 -33.14 -0.42
N GLN A 512 12.07 -34.14 -0.58
CA GLN A 512 10.80 -34.17 0.14
C GLN A 512 10.99 -34.26 1.66
N GLN A 513 12.05 -34.92 2.13
CA GLN A 513 12.30 -35.07 3.56
C GLN A 513 12.74 -33.76 4.18
N ARG A 514 13.67 -33.05 3.53
CA ARG A 514 14.12 -31.73 3.97
C ARG A 514 13.00 -30.70 3.89
N PHE A 515 12.13 -30.79 2.88
CA PHE A 515 10.94 -29.95 2.81
C PHE A 515 9.97 -30.20 3.96
N LYS A 516 9.76 -31.47 4.37
CA LYS A 516 8.94 -31.80 5.56
C LYS A 516 9.49 -31.14 6.82
N GLU A 517 10.81 -31.12 7.00
CA GLU A 517 11.46 -30.46 8.14
C GLU A 517 11.24 -28.95 8.11
N LEU A 518 11.40 -28.31 6.94
CA LEU A 518 11.13 -26.89 6.76
C LEU A 518 9.68 -26.54 7.08
N TRP A 519 8.73 -27.32 6.54
CA TRP A 519 7.30 -27.12 6.79
C TRP A 519 6.95 -27.33 8.26
N ALA A 520 7.51 -28.36 8.92
CA ALA A 520 7.30 -28.57 10.35
C ALA A 520 7.85 -27.42 11.20
N SER A 521 9.02 -26.87 10.84
CA SER A 521 9.59 -25.70 11.49
C SER A 521 8.69 -24.47 11.37
N GLN A 522 8.18 -24.17 10.17
CA GLN A 522 7.31 -23.02 9.94
C GLN A 522 5.95 -23.15 10.63
N LYS A 523 5.36 -24.35 10.65
CA LYS A 523 4.16 -24.63 11.46
C LYS A 523 4.38 -24.43 12.95
N ALA A 524 5.55 -24.81 13.46
CA ALA A 524 5.88 -24.61 14.87
C ALA A 524 6.05 -23.13 15.24
N GLN A 525 6.42 -22.29 14.27
CA GLN A 525 6.52 -20.85 14.48
C GLN A 525 5.17 -20.13 14.40
N SER A 526 4.27 -20.58 13.51
CA SER A 526 2.95 -19.97 13.37
C SER A 526 1.91 -20.98 12.88
N PHE A 527 0.83 -21.14 13.64
CA PHE A 527 -0.33 -21.94 13.20
C PHE A 527 -1.17 -21.19 12.16
N THR A 528 -1.13 -19.86 12.17
CA THR A 528 -1.91 -19.04 11.23
C THR A 528 -1.30 -19.03 9.83
N MET A 529 0.03 -18.94 9.74
CA MET A 529 0.75 -18.68 8.50
C MET A 529 1.70 -19.81 8.07
N GLY A 530 2.10 -20.72 8.97
CA GLY A 530 3.15 -21.71 8.70
C GLY A 530 2.87 -22.62 7.50
N ASP A 531 1.64 -23.11 7.35
CA ASP A 531 1.24 -23.93 6.21
C ASP A 531 1.29 -23.17 4.86
N TYR A 532 0.80 -21.94 4.87
CA TYR A 532 0.79 -21.07 3.70
C TYR A 532 2.21 -20.68 3.29
N TRP A 533 3.05 -20.30 4.26
CA TRP A 533 4.42 -19.89 4.02
C TRP A 533 5.26 -21.02 3.43
N ALA A 534 5.06 -22.26 3.89
CA ALA A 534 5.71 -23.44 3.33
C ALA A 534 5.32 -23.70 1.86
N THR A 535 4.09 -23.33 1.46
CA THR A 535 3.64 -23.48 0.06
C THR A 535 4.44 -22.58 -0.89
N ILE A 536 4.93 -21.43 -0.44
CA ILE A 536 5.80 -20.55 -1.25
C ILE A 536 7.13 -21.27 -1.55
N GLY A 537 7.78 -21.84 -0.53
CA GLY A 537 9.03 -22.59 -0.71
C GLY A 537 8.85 -23.88 -1.53
N LEU A 538 7.67 -24.50 -1.47
CA LEU A 538 7.34 -25.69 -2.26
C LEU A 538 7.41 -25.40 -3.77
N GLY A 539 7.09 -24.17 -4.20
CA GLY A 539 7.17 -23.74 -5.60
C GLY A 539 8.59 -23.81 -6.21
N CYS A 540 9.62 -23.94 -5.37
CA CYS A 540 11.01 -24.08 -5.83
C CYS A 540 11.45 -25.50 -6.16
N VAL A 541 10.62 -26.51 -5.84
CA VAL A 541 10.92 -27.90 -6.17
C VAL A 541 11.04 -28.06 -7.69
N GLN A 542 12.09 -28.74 -8.14
CA GLN A 542 12.43 -28.90 -9.57
C GLN A 542 12.72 -27.60 -10.33
N HIS A 543 12.93 -26.48 -9.64
CA HIS A 543 13.29 -25.22 -10.28
C HIS A 543 14.76 -25.22 -10.70
N LYS A 544 15.03 -25.42 -12.00
CA LYS A 544 16.39 -25.64 -12.54
C LYS A 544 17.08 -24.39 -13.05
N SER A 545 16.37 -23.26 -13.18
CA SER A 545 16.98 -22.02 -13.64
C SER A 545 18.05 -21.53 -12.65
N ARG A 546 19.19 -21.08 -13.20
CA ARG A 546 20.33 -20.59 -12.43
C ARG A 546 20.65 -19.18 -12.89
N PRO A 547 20.47 -18.15 -12.04
CA PRO A 547 20.79 -16.80 -12.44
C PRO A 547 22.29 -16.67 -12.68
N LYS A 548 22.66 -16.00 -13.78
CA LYS A 548 24.05 -15.71 -14.14
C LYS A 548 24.66 -14.63 -13.24
N TRP A 549 23.82 -13.81 -12.60
CA TRP A 549 24.27 -12.77 -11.67
C TRP A 549 23.72 -13.00 -10.28
N GLN A 550 24.62 -13.10 -9.31
CA GLN A 550 24.29 -13.30 -7.91
C GLN A 550 25.01 -12.24 -7.07
N LEU A 551 24.35 -11.79 -6.02
CA LEU A 551 24.91 -10.88 -5.03
C LEU A 551 24.72 -11.50 -3.66
N THR A 552 25.76 -11.47 -2.83
CA THR A 552 25.65 -11.81 -1.42
C THR A 552 25.31 -10.53 -0.66
N VAL A 553 24.05 -10.39 -0.27
CA VAL A 553 23.59 -9.33 0.63
C VAL A 553 23.45 -9.95 2.02
N THR A 554 23.78 -9.20 3.07
CA THR A 554 23.50 -9.63 4.45
C THR A 554 22.68 -8.56 5.17
N CYS A 555 21.85 -8.96 6.15
CA CYS A 555 21.17 -8.15 7.19
C CYS A 555 19.59 -8.07 7.26
N SER A 556 19.06 -8.01 8.49
CA SER A 556 17.66 -7.76 8.93
C SER A 556 17.34 -6.28 9.24
N ALA A 557 16.11 -5.78 9.40
CA ALA A 557 15.81 -4.33 9.56
C ALA A 557 16.74 -3.49 10.48
N GLN A 558 16.93 -3.88 11.74
CA GLN A 558 17.86 -3.19 12.64
C GLN A 558 19.32 -3.39 12.22
N LYS A 559 19.63 -4.55 11.67
CA LYS A 559 20.95 -4.90 11.14
C LYS A 559 21.23 -4.15 9.82
N MET A 560 20.19 -3.87 9.04
CA MET A 560 20.16 -3.13 7.78
C MET A 560 20.40 -1.67 8.09
N SER A 561 19.66 -1.08 9.04
CA SER A 561 19.95 0.30 9.45
C SER A 561 21.38 0.47 9.99
N LYS A 562 21.92 -0.52 10.73
CA LYS A 562 23.34 -0.52 11.12
C LYS A 562 24.31 -0.60 9.93
N SER A 563 23.92 -1.28 8.86
CA SER A 563 24.70 -1.45 7.63
C SER A 563 24.61 -0.26 6.67
N PHE A 564 23.65 0.66 6.86
CA PHE A 564 23.50 1.91 6.09
C PHE A 564 23.77 3.13 6.99
N PRO A 565 25.03 3.62 7.08
CA PRO A 565 25.39 4.78 7.89
C PRO A 565 24.58 6.02 7.50
N GLY A 566 23.93 6.66 8.49
CA GLY A 566 23.03 7.79 8.24
C GLY A 566 21.58 7.37 7.98
N SER A 567 21.23 6.11 8.23
CA SER A 567 19.86 5.64 8.29
C SER A 567 19.28 5.62 9.70
N VAL A 568 17.95 5.61 9.81
CA VAL A 568 17.22 5.46 11.08
C VAL A 568 16.04 4.50 10.92
N VAL A 569 15.67 3.82 12.00
CA VAL A 569 14.45 3.02 12.07
C VAL A 569 13.30 3.86 12.63
N LEU A 570 12.18 3.91 11.91
CA LEU A 570 10.88 4.34 12.40
C LEU A 570 10.00 3.11 12.64
N GLU A 571 9.31 3.10 13.76
CA GLU A 571 8.50 1.97 14.18
C GLU A 571 7.01 2.34 14.15
N GLN A 572 6.17 1.55 13.45
CA GLN A 572 4.72 1.72 13.50
C GLN A 572 4.08 0.69 14.43
N ASP A 573 3.43 1.16 15.51
CA ASP A 573 2.67 0.33 16.46
C ASP A 573 1.28 0.00 15.90
N SER A 574 1.26 -1.00 15.02
CA SER A 574 0.09 -1.49 14.32
C SER A 574 0.21 -2.95 13.96
N GLU A 575 -0.93 -3.62 13.86
CA GLU A 575 -1.01 -4.96 13.29
C GLU A 575 -1.02 -4.90 11.75
N GLY A 576 -0.41 -5.91 11.12
CA GLY A 576 -0.44 -6.12 9.68
C GLY A 576 0.92 -5.99 9.01
N HIS A 577 0.91 -5.96 7.68
CA HIS A 577 2.12 -5.91 6.87
C HIS A 577 2.29 -4.56 6.16
N THR A 578 3.45 -3.94 6.34
CA THR A 578 3.82 -2.59 5.84
C THR A 578 2.99 -1.46 6.45
N THR A 579 3.42 -0.22 6.21
CA THR A 579 2.71 0.98 6.69
C THR A 579 1.30 1.13 6.11
N LEU A 580 0.96 0.45 5.01
CA LEU A 580 -0.40 0.53 4.43
C LEU A 580 -1.44 -0.32 5.20
N ALA A 581 -1.02 -1.27 6.03
CA ALA A 581 -1.96 -2.11 6.78
C ALA A 581 -2.78 -1.32 7.82
N ALA A 582 -2.26 -0.19 8.28
CA ALA A 582 -2.95 0.72 9.17
C ALA A 582 -2.50 2.16 8.95
N PRO A 583 -3.43 3.12 8.78
CA PRO A 583 -3.06 4.52 8.59
C PRO A 583 -2.42 5.08 9.86
N SER A 584 -1.37 5.88 9.68
CA SER A 584 -0.74 6.65 10.74
C SER A 584 -0.26 8.00 10.22
N VAL A 585 -0.92 9.08 10.64
CA VAL A 585 -0.53 10.46 10.33
C VAL A 585 0.89 10.76 10.83
N CYS A 586 1.31 10.13 11.94
CA CYS A 586 2.67 10.22 12.45
C CYS A 586 3.69 9.67 11.45
N VAL A 587 3.45 8.46 10.92
CA VAL A 587 4.30 7.85 9.89
C VAL A 587 4.26 8.66 8.60
N SER A 588 3.08 9.06 8.11
CA SER A 588 2.97 9.87 6.90
C SER A 588 3.73 11.19 7.01
N LYS A 589 3.71 11.86 8.17
CA LYS A 589 4.50 13.08 8.41
C LYS A 589 6.00 12.83 8.41
N ALA A 590 6.46 11.72 8.98
CA ALA A 590 7.88 11.35 8.95
C ALA A 590 8.35 11.06 7.52
N ILE A 591 7.57 10.29 6.75
CA ILE A 591 7.85 10.03 5.32
C ILE A 591 7.85 11.34 4.52
N ARG A 592 6.85 12.20 4.72
CA ARG A 592 6.79 13.52 4.07
C ARG A 592 8.03 14.34 4.37
N ALA A 593 8.38 14.52 5.65
CA ALA A 593 9.55 15.31 6.05
C ALA A 593 10.84 14.78 5.40
N TYR A 594 10.95 13.44 5.34
CA TYR A 594 12.06 12.76 4.70
C TYR A 594 12.12 13.03 3.19
N PHE A 595 11.03 12.88 2.43
CA PHE A 595 11.05 13.16 0.99
C PHE A 595 11.20 14.65 0.66
N GLN A 596 10.53 15.54 1.41
CA GLN A 596 10.56 16.99 1.21
C GLN A 596 11.94 17.58 1.46
N SER A 597 12.57 17.19 2.57
CA SER A 597 13.75 17.89 3.10
C SER A 597 14.88 16.95 3.49
N GLY A 598 14.65 15.64 3.49
CA GLY A 598 15.58 14.62 3.97
C GLY A 598 15.65 14.48 5.48
N VAL A 599 14.83 15.21 6.25
CA VAL A 599 14.83 15.07 7.71
C VAL A 599 14.42 13.66 8.09
N LEU A 600 15.26 12.99 8.87
CA LEU A 600 14.99 11.68 9.44
C LEU A 600 14.26 11.85 10.78
N PRO A 601 13.37 10.90 11.16
CA PRO A 601 12.84 10.87 12.51
C PRO A 601 13.95 10.60 13.54
N ASP A 602 13.70 10.94 14.80
CA ASP A 602 14.64 10.67 15.87
C ASP A 602 14.82 9.14 16.07
N PRO A 603 16.02 8.64 16.39
CA PRO A 603 16.22 7.22 16.67
C PRO A 603 15.26 6.69 17.74
N GLY A 604 14.56 5.60 17.44
CA GLY A 604 13.56 5.01 18.34
C GLY A 604 12.19 5.69 18.30
N THR A 605 11.91 6.52 17.30
CA THR A 605 10.57 7.07 17.07
C THR A 605 9.57 5.92 16.88
N LEU A 606 8.48 5.99 17.65
CA LEU A 606 7.36 5.06 17.63
C LEU A 606 6.08 5.82 17.28
N CYS A 607 5.42 5.43 16.19
CA CYS A 607 4.17 6.02 15.72
C CYS A 607 3.04 5.01 15.90
N SER A 608 1.96 5.39 16.58
CA SER A 608 0.76 4.54 16.68
C SER A 608 -0.09 4.62 15.40
N ALA A 609 -0.82 3.54 15.10
CA ALA A 609 -1.92 3.59 14.14
C ALA A 609 -3.05 4.51 14.62
N ASP A 610 -3.69 5.21 13.68
CA ASP A 610 -4.86 6.04 13.95
C ASP A 610 -6.15 5.22 14.06
N LEU A 611 -6.21 4.08 13.38
CA LEU A 611 -7.34 3.15 13.41
C LEU A 611 -6.93 1.79 13.97
N LYS A 612 -7.84 1.15 14.70
CA LYS A 612 -7.71 -0.22 15.19
C LYS A 612 -8.79 -1.12 14.57
N PRO A 613 -8.43 -2.35 14.14
CA PRO A 613 -9.39 -3.30 13.58
C PRO A 613 -10.60 -3.53 14.50
N LEU A 614 -11.81 -3.66 13.93
CA LEU A 614 -13.11 -3.83 14.63
C LEU A 614 -13.53 -2.69 15.59
N LEU A 615 -12.61 -1.84 16.02
CA LEU A 615 -12.86 -0.76 16.99
C LEU A 615 -12.96 0.63 16.33
N GLY A 616 -12.49 0.79 15.09
CA GLY A 616 -12.50 2.05 14.37
C GLY A 616 -11.39 2.99 14.81
N GLU A 617 -11.65 4.31 14.88
CA GLU A 617 -10.75 5.22 15.59
C GLU A 617 -10.56 4.69 17.01
N SER A 618 -9.31 4.66 17.51
CA SER A 618 -9.04 4.27 18.90
C SER A 618 -10.14 4.85 19.78
N GLY A 619 -10.89 4.03 20.55
CA GLY A 619 -12.17 4.41 21.19
C GLY A 619 -12.17 5.67 22.08
N CYS A 620 -11.07 6.40 22.16
CA CYS A 620 -11.03 7.82 22.42
C CYS A 620 -11.51 8.69 21.23
N LYS A 621 -12.65 9.36 21.40
CA LYS A 621 -12.94 10.58 20.63
C LYS A 621 -11.81 11.60 20.81
N ARG A 622 -11.26 12.11 19.70
CA ARG A 622 -10.18 13.12 19.73
C ARG A 622 -10.75 14.53 19.60
N TYR A 623 -10.45 15.38 20.59
CA TYR A 623 -10.71 16.82 20.48
C TYR A 623 -9.52 17.50 19.81
N THR A 624 -9.69 17.92 18.56
CA THR A 624 -8.67 18.67 17.81
C THR A 624 -8.70 20.15 18.20
N GLY A 625 -7.55 20.82 18.17
CA GLY A 625 -7.36 22.22 18.62
C GLY A 625 -8.02 23.29 17.72
N SER A 626 -9.28 23.08 17.34
CA SER A 626 -10.14 24.05 16.68
C SER A 626 -10.15 25.39 17.43
N GLY A 627 -10.24 26.50 16.68
CA GLY A 627 -10.42 27.85 17.24
C GLY A 627 -11.73 28.05 18.02
N PHE A 628 -12.65 27.08 17.91
CA PHE A 628 -13.93 27.02 18.62
C PHE A 628 -13.97 25.77 19.50
N SER A 629 -14.52 25.91 20.70
CA SER A 629 -14.77 24.80 21.61
C SER A 629 -16.21 24.79 22.07
N ALA A 630 -16.92 23.71 21.76
CA ALA A 630 -18.19 23.39 22.39
C ALA A 630 -17.93 22.69 23.73
N ASN A 631 -18.52 23.23 24.79
CA ASN A 631 -18.16 22.94 26.17
C ASN A 631 -19.44 22.72 26.99
N ILE A 632 -19.38 21.77 27.92
CA ILE A 632 -20.44 21.46 28.87
C ILE A 632 -19.88 21.76 30.26
N ALA A 633 -20.50 22.67 30.99
CA ALA A 633 -20.12 22.99 32.36
C ALA A 633 -20.91 22.11 33.32
N VAL A 634 -20.22 21.32 34.15
CA VAL A 634 -20.87 20.48 35.17
C VAL A 634 -20.27 20.75 36.55
N PRO A 635 -21.04 20.53 37.64
CA PRO A 635 -20.47 20.54 38.98
C PRO A 635 -19.36 19.49 39.10
N LYS A 636 -18.20 19.86 39.63
CA LYS A 636 -17.06 18.95 39.78
C LYS A 636 -17.39 17.72 40.63
N THR A 637 -18.27 17.89 41.62
CA THR A 637 -18.79 16.81 42.48
C THR A 637 -19.64 15.78 41.76
N SER A 638 -20.19 16.13 40.58
CA SER A 638 -21.06 15.26 39.79
C SER A 638 -20.29 14.43 38.76
N LEU A 639 -18.98 14.68 38.59
CA LEU A 639 -18.15 13.95 37.64
C LEU A 639 -17.47 12.76 38.32
N HIS A 640 -17.71 11.56 37.79
CA HIS A 640 -17.11 10.32 38.29
C HIS A 640 -16.45 9.54 37.15
N TRP A 641 -15.24 9.02 37.40
CA TRP A 641 -14.54 8.16 36.46
C TRP A 641 -14.98 6.71 36.67
N THR A 642 -15.63 6.14 35.67
CA THR A 642 -16.09 4.74 35.71
C THR A 642 -14.98 3.76 35.34
N LYS A 643 -14.01 4.18 34.53
CA LYS A 643 -12.85 3.38 34.09
C LYS A 643 -11.68 4.30 33.71
N GLY A 644 -10.45 3.85 33.98
CA GLY A 644 -9.22 4.60 33.69
C GLY A 644 -8.92 5.71 34.70
N GLN A 645 -7.78 6.38 34.52
CA GLN A 645 -7.38 7.55 35.33
C GLN A 645 -6.88 8.69 34.41
N PRO A 646 -7.44 9.90 34.50
CA PRO A 646 -6.96 11.05 33.75
C PRO A 646 -5.51 11.40 34.12
N LYS A 647 -4.72 11.81 33.12
CA LYS A 647 -3.44 12.48 33.35
C LYS A 647 -3.68 13.98 33.52
N LEU A 648 -3.05 14.59 34.52
CA LEU A 648 -3.19 16.02 34.82
C LEU A 648 -1.97 16.78 34.29
N TYR A 649 -2.23 17.88 33.59
CA TYR A 649 -1.23 18.88 33.25
C TYR A 649 -1.72 20.25 33.72
N VAL A 650 -0.86 20.98 34.42
CA VAL A 650 -1.17 22.29 34.99
C VAL A 650 -0.29 23.32 34.31
N ASP A 651 -0.92 24.35 33.74
CA ASP A 651 -0.23 25.46 33.08
C ASP A 651 -0.74 26.80 33.65
N LYS A 652 0.00 27.89 33.46
CA LYS A 652 -0.39 29.22 33.95
C LYS A 652 -1.05 30.02 32.83
N ASN A 653 -2.19 30.66 33.11
CA ASN A 653 -2.81 31.58 32.17
C ASN A 653 -2.04 32.90 32.06
N GLN A 654 -2.47 33.78 31.14
CA GLN A 654 -1.88 35.10 30.90
C GLN A 654 -1.92 36.06 32.11
N HIS A 655 -2.69 35.72 33.15
CA HIS A 655 -2.77 36.45 34.43
C HIS A 655 -2.03 35.72 35.57
N GLY A 656 -1.24 34.69 35.25
CA GLY A 656 -0.40 33.95 36.19
C GLY A 656 -1.11 32.88 37.02
N ALA A 657 -2.41 32.66 36.79
CA ALA A 657 -3.19 31.71 37.56
C ALA A 657 -3.13 30.30 36.96
N GLU A 658 -3.07 29.27 37.81
CA GLU A 658 -2.99 27.87 37.39
C GLU A 658 -4.29 27.40 36.73
N VAL A 659 -4.16 26.66 35.64
CA VAL A 659 -5.25 26.09 34.84
C VAL A 659 -4.98 24.59 34.70
N PRO A 660 -5.57 23.76 35.57
CA PRO A 660 -5.52 22.32 35.42
C PRO A 660 -6.29 21.87 34.18
N ARG A 661 -5.67 20.98 33.41
CA ARG A 661 -6.24 20.33 32.23
C ARG A 661 -6.05 18.82 32.37
N MET A 662 -7.14 18.07 32.25
CA MET A 662 -7.07 16.61 32.25
C MET A 662 -7.11 16.05 30.83
N PHE A 663 -6.33 14.99 30.64
CA PHE A 663 -6.12 14.30 29.38
C PHE A 663 -6.37 12.81 29.56
N CYS A 664 -6.78 12.15 28.49
CA CYS A 664 -6.85 10.70 28.49
C CYS A 664 -5.43 10.12 28.55
N GLY A 665 -5.22 9.19 29.49
CA GLY A 665 -3.93 8.52 29.67
C GLY A 665 -3.48 7.70 28.46
N ASP A 666 -4.45 7.23 27.66
CA ASP A 666 -4.24 6.32 26.54
C ASP A 666 -4.03 7.08 25.21
N CYS A 667 -4.90 8.04 24.89
CA CYS A 667 -4.89 8.74 23.59
C CYS A 667 -4.41 10.20 23.66
N GLY A 668 -4.16 10.75 24.85
CA GLY A 668 -3.67 12.12 25.01
C GLY A 668 -4.70 13.22 24.69
N THR A 669 -5.97 12.89 24.40
CA THR A 669 -7.00 13.89 24.15
C THR A 669 -7.28 14.72 25.40
N PRO A 670 -7.23 16.07 25.33
CA PRO A 670 -7.74 16.93 26.39
C PRO A 670 -9.26 16.94 26.39
N PHE A 671 -9.89 16.44 27.45
CA PHE A 671 -11.35 16.36 27.54
C PHE A 671 -11.95 17.27 28.62
N THR A 672 -11.14 17.85 29.51
CA THR A 672 -11.62 18.89 30.45
C THR A 672 -10.71 20.10 30.54
N SER A 673 -11.27 21.20 31.04
CA SER A 673 -10.52 22.36 31.53
C SER A 673 -11.17 22.91 32.80
N GLU A 674 -10.37 23.33 33.77
CA GLU A 674 -10.86 24.01 34.97
C GLU A 674 -10.65 25.53 34.85
N PRO A 675 -11.72 26.35 34.92
CA PRO A 675 -11.57 27.81 34.93
C PRO A 675 -10.90 28.25 36.23
N SER A 676 -9.87 29.09 36.13
CA SER A 676 -9.19 29.63 37.30
C SER A 676 -10.16 30.43 38.20
N GLY A 677 -10.18 30.13 39.50
CA GLY A 677 -11.02 30.80 40.51
C GLY A 677 -12.44 30.23 40.67
N GLN A 678 -12.79 29.14 39.99
CA GLN A 678 -14.08 28.46 40.12
C GLN A 678 -13.91 27.00 40.56
N ASP A 679 -13.54 26.76 41.82
CA ASP A 679 -13.26 25.43 42.38
C ASP A 679 -14.44 24.43 42.36
N LYS A 680 -15.63 24.86 41.91
CA LYS A 680 -16.87 24.09 41.95
C LYS A 680 -17.31 23.56 40.58
N VAL A 681 -16.76 24.05 39.47
CA VAL A 681 -17.22 23.73 38.11
C VAL A 681 -16.08 23.17 37.28
N ILE A 682 -16.36 22.11 36.52
CA ILE A 682 -15.44 21.55 35.53
C ILE A 682 -16.06 21.65 34.15
N ILE A 683 -15.25 22.07 33.17
CA ILE A 683 -15.69 22.17 31.78
C ILE A 683 -15.28 20.89 31.06
N ILE A 684 -16.26 20.21 30.48
CA ILE A 684 -16.08 19.02 29.64
C ILE A 684 -16.20 19.44 28.19
N LYS A 685 -15.30 18.97 27.32
CA LYS A 685 -15.38 19.27 25.89
C LYS A 685 -16.40 18.36 25.23
N SER A 686 -17.44 18.91 24.61
CA SER A 686 -18.55 18.08 24.11
C SER A 686 -18.10 17.07 23.05
N GLY A 687 -17.08 17.42 22.25
CA GLY A 687 -16.52 16.54 21.22
C GLY A 687 -15.76 15.32 21.75
N THR A 688 -15.66 15.15 23.08
CA THR A 688 -15.07 13.97 23.71
C THR A 688 -16.11 13.05 24.34
N LEU A 689 -17.40 13.34 24.18
CA LEU A 689 -18.50 12.49 24.65
C LEU A 689 -19.02 11.61 23.52
N ASP A 690 -19.58 10.45 23.87
CA ASP A 690 -20.24 9.56 22.91
C ASP A 690 -21.60 10.15 22.46
N ASP A 691 -21.86 10.11 21.15
CA ASP A 691 -22.90 10.87 20.45
C ASP A 691 -24.36 10.69 20.94
N PRO A 692 -24.81 9.62 21.64
CA PRO A 692 -26.21 9.53 22.11
C PRO A 692 -26.58 10.45 23.29
N HIS A 693 -25.65 10.70 24.22
CA HIS A 693 -25.94 11.45 25.45
C HIS A 693 -25.73 12.97 25.28
N ARG A 694 -25.12 13.38 24.16
CA ARG A 694 -24.90 14.80 23.86
C ARG A 694 -26.21 15.53 23.57
N ASP A 695 -27.16 14.85 22.96
CA ASP A 695 -28.50 15.39 22.67
C ASP A 695 -29.30 15.64 23.96
N GLU A 696 -28.94 14.96 25.06
CA GLU A 696 -29.53 15.15 26.39
C GLU A 696 -28.88 16.30 27.18
N CYS A 697 -27.72 16.81 26.73
CA CYS A 697 -26.97 17.86 27.43
C CYS A 697 -27.56 19.28 27.29
N GLY A 698 -28.70 19.43 26.61
CA GLY A 698 -29.53 20.65 26.57
C GLY A 698 -29.24 21.60 25.40
N GLU A 699 -30.00 22.70 25.35
CA GLU A 699 -29.85 23.77 24.34
C GLU A 699 -28.61 24.65 24.64
N LEU A 700 -28.05 25.27 23.59
CA LEU A 700 -26.91 26.18 23.70
C LEU A 700 -27.25 27.36 24.64
N ALA A 701 -26.74 27.31 25.86
CA ALA A 701 -27.06 28.32 26.87
C ALA A 701 -26.30 29.65 26.69
N MET A 702 -25.06 29.59 26.19
CA MET A 702 -24.15 30.73 26.23
C MET A 702 -22.97 30.61 25.27
N GLU A 703 -22.58 31.73 24.65
CA GLU A 703 -21.32 31.87 23.91
C GLU A 703 -20.33 32.78 24.66
N ILE A 704 -19.08 32.35 24.78
CA ILE A 704 -18.00 33.10 25.43
C ILE A 704 -16.91 33.40 24.40
N TRP A 705 -16.49 34.66 24.31
CA TRP A 705 -15.41 35.11 23.43
C TRP A 705 -14.18 35.54 24.24
N CYS A 706 -12.98 35.28 23.70
CA CYS A 706 -11.70 35.73 24.25
C CYS A 706 -11.20 37.00 23.52
N ASP A 707 -10.16 37.65 24.06
CA ASP A 707 -9.54 38.94 23.67
C ASP A 707 -9.29 39.17 22.16
N ARG A 708 -9.34 38.12 21.34
CA ARG A 708 -9.40 38.20 19.87
C ARG A 708 -10.72 37.63 19.35
N LYS A 709 -11.69 38.53 19.14
CA LYS A 709 -12.95 38.23 18.44
C LYS A 709 -12.72 38.22 16.92
N ASP A 710 -12.98 37.08 16.28
CA ASP A 710 -12.98 37.00 14.81
C ASP A 710 -14.17 37.76 14.21
N LYS A 711 -13.93 38.50 13.12
CA LYS A 711 -14.91 39.47 12.59
C LYS A 711 -16.23 38.87 12.10
N TRP A 712 -16.24 37.59 11.75
CA TRP A 712 -17.45 36.91 11.24
C TRP A 712 -18.42 36.54 12.36
N VAL A 713 -17.99 36.57 13.63
CA VAL A 713 -18.84 36.35 14.80
C VAL A 713 -19.98 37.36 14.87
N GLU A 714 -19.76 38.59 14.41
CA GLU A 714 -20.80 39.63 14.35
C GLU A 714 -21.88 39.38 13.30
N GLN A 715 -21.72 38.36 12.47
CA GLN A 715 -22.66 37.98 11.42
C GLN A 715 -23.63 36.87 11.88
N MET A 716 -23.40 36.28 13.06
CA MET A 716 -24.28 35.25 13.67
C MET A 716 -25.38 35.88 14.55
N LYS A 717 -26.02 36.98 14.10
CA LYS A 717 -26.86 37.84 14.97
C LYS A 717 -28.25 37.29 15.33
N ASP A 718 -28.70 36.20 14.72
CA ASP A 718 -30.10 35.75 14.79
C ASP A 718 -30.34 34.57 15.74
N GLU A 719 -29.44 34.31 16.70
CA GLU A 719 -29.60 33.24 17.68
C GLU A 719 -29.93 33.81 19.06
N ASN A 720 -30.98 33.29 19.69
CA ASN A 720 -31.55 33.75 20.96
C ASN A 720 -30.68 33.32 22.17
N VAL A 721 -29.37 33.58 22.12
CA VAL A 721 -28.34 33.02 23.03
C VAL A 721 -27.60 34.14 23.76
N THR A 722 -27.34 33.96 25.06
CA THR A 722 -26.61 34.94 25.88
C THR A 722 -25.13 34.97 25.51
N ARG A 723 -24.57 36.15 25.25
CA ARG A 723 -23.16 36.34 24.85
C ARG A 723 -22.40 37.11 25.92
N LEU A 724 -21.31 36.52 26.44
CA LEU A 724 -20.41 37.17 27.39
C LEU A 724 -19.11 37.58 26.72
N ASP A 725 -18.76 38.85 26.86
CA ASP A 725 -17.48 39.42 26.45
C ASP A 725 -16.54 39.48 27.65
N ARG A 726 -15.45 38.70 27.62
CA ARG A 726 -14.43 38.73 28.68
C ARG A 726 -13.46 39.91 28.59
N SER A 727 -13.58 40.79 27.58
CA SER A 727 -12.79 42.02 27.49
C SER A 727 -13.30 43.15 28.40
N MET A 728 -14.50 42.99 28.99
CA MET A 728 -15.04 43.89 30.00
C MET A 728 -15.12 43.17 31.35
N GLY A 729 -14.00 43.21 32.09
CA GLY A 729 -13.81 42.90 33.53
C GLY A 729 -14.81 42.01 34.23
#